data_AF-A0A6G9FR08-F1
#
_entry.id   AF-A0A6G9FR08-F1
#
_cell.length_a   1.000
_cell.length_b   1.000
_cell.length_c   1.000
_cell.angle_alpha   90.00
_cell.angle_beta   90.00
_cell.angle_gamma   90.00
#
_symmetry.space_group_name_H-M   'P 1'
#
loop_
_entity.id
_entity.type
_entity.pdbx_description
1 polymer ?
#
loop_
_entity_poly.entity_id
_entity_poly.type
_entity_poly.pdbx_seq_one_letter_code
_entity_poly.pdbx_strand_id
1 'polypeptide(L)'
;MPEERGGSPRTLAEALRARDDEELAALLRARPDLLSPVPNDVTQLATRAGTRASVVRALERLDRFTLQTAEALAVAPDPAPYGTLLALMAGDDGDTDVEAALAGALAVLRGQALVWGGDDRLRLVRTARELLAPSPTRPSPTGLGPTVTEATAGMSPGRLQEIVAAAGLPTTHDPVSAVASLTSLFTDRTRMATLLDTAPSDALAVLDRLVWGPPYGEVTADPTPPVRWLRDRGLLLPASPRTVVLPREVALHLRAGRAHRMPEPVPPAVTPAAEYGPQAVDSAAAGQAYTALTTVEDLLKDWHEGGPPVLRAGGLAVRDLKRTAAALDTSEQLAAFWIELAYAAGLLASDGEAEERYAPTPAYDEWLELPTAERWGELAVAWLTATRTPGLVGSQDAKGRTLSVLGPDLDRSAAVEVRRRVLELAAELPHGTAPAPESLLSRLRWERPLRGDAAGSTKDLRARVAAWTLSEAELLGVTGRGALSTHGRALLGGEGHGADGPLADRRARAVKSLGPLLPEPLDHVLLQADLTAVAPGPLDRPLAETLAVLAEIESKGGATVYRFTPGSVRRALDAGMAASDVHAFLATHSRTPVPQPLSYLVDDVARRHGHLRIGAASAYVRCDDDALLGEILADKRSQGLGLRRLAPTVLAAQSDPASLLEGLRAMGYAPAAESTEGDVVITRAHARRTPPRTPPAPVPEGPPVPDSTLLGAAVKAIRAGDMAASVVRKPAADEGRPQAGELPRTSSAETLATVQAAALTGSAVWIGYVNAEGAASQRVIAPVRVEGGFVTAFDHTADEMRTYPLHRITGVAELADDAP
;
A
#
# COMPACT_ATOMS: atom_id res chain seq x y z
N MET A 1 52.08 -8.79 -9.95
CA MET A 1 51.84 -9.14 -8.53
C MET A 1 51.96 -7.87 -7.71
N PRO A 2 50.84 -7.19 -7.39
CA PRO A 2 50.80 -6.22 -6.32
C PRO A 2 50.41 -6.91 -5.01
N GLU A 3 50.94 -6.40 -3.91
CA GLU A 3 50.98 -6.99 -2.57
C GLU A 3 49.60 -7.21 -1.92
N GLU A 4 49.30 -8.45 -1.57
CA GLU A 4 48.30 -8.82 -0.56
C GLU A 4 48.73 -8.31 0.82
N ARG A 5 48.27 -7.12 1.22
CA ARG A 5 48.33 -6.66 2.61
C ARG A 5 47.03 -5.99 3.03
N GLY A 6 46.00 -6.80 3.23
CA GLY A 6 44.78 -6.42 3.95
C GLY A 6 44.18 -7.67 4.59
N GLY A 7 44.27 -7.81 5.92
CA GLY A 7 43.65 -8.94 6.61
C GLY A 7 42.13 -8.92 6.43
N SER A 8 41.49 -10.09 6.41
CA SER A 8 40.02 -10.21 6.38
C SER A 8 39.40 -9.28 7.44
N PRO A 9 38.32 -8.54 7.10
CA PRO A 9 37.69 -7.61 8.03
C PRO A 9 37.28 -8.35 9.30
N ARG A 10 37.47 -7.70 10.46
CA ARG A 10 37.17 -8.21 11.80
C ARG A 10 35.82 -7.73 12.32
N THR A 11 35.25 -6.70 11.70
CA THR A 11 33.95 -6.15 12.04
C THR A 11 33.15 -5.80 10.78
N LEU A 12 31.83 -5.65 10.92
CA LEU A 12 30.99 -5.15 9.83
C LEU A 12 31.42 -3.75 9.37
N ALA A 13 31.82 -2.87 10.29
CA ALA A 13 32.28 -1.52 9.97
C ALA A 13 33.56 -1.54 9.10
N GLU A 14 34.53 -2.42 9.41
CA GLU A 14 35.71 -2.62 8.56
C GLU A 14 35.33 -3.14 7.17
N ALA A 15 34.40 -4.09 7.10
CA ALA A 15 33.91 -4.63 5.82
C ALA A 15 33.19 -3.56 4.98
N LEU A 16 32.39 -2.70 5.59
CA LEU A 16 31.72 -1.58 4.89
C LEU A 16 32.70 -0.49 4.47
N ARG A 17 33.74 -0.22 5.27
CA ARG A 17 34.77 0.77 4.93
C ARG A 17 35.56 0.38 3.69
N ALA A 18 35.76 -0.92 3.49
CA ALA A 18 36.45 -1.49 2.33
C ALA A 18 35.63 -1.50 1.04
N ARG A 19 34.31 -1.27 1.11
CA ARG A 19 33.46 -1.13 -0.10
C ARG A 19 33.81 0.11 -0.87
N ASP A 20 33.51 0.14 -2.16
CA ASP A 20 33.53 1.38 -2.93
C ASP A 20 32.24 2.20 -2.75
N ASP A 21 32.20 3.37 -3.39
CA ASP A 21 31.07 4.31 -3.26
C ASP A 21 29.81 3.81 -3.99
N GLU A 22 29.96 3.03 -5.07
CA GLU A 22 28.83 2.44 -5.80
C GLU A 22 28.17 1.33 -4.97
N GLU A 23 28.97 0.49 -4.32
CA GLU A 23 28.54 -0.55 -3.39
C GLU A 23 27.86 0.02 -2.14
N LEU A 24 28.35 1.14 -1.60
CA LEU A 24 27.69 1.86 -0.51
C LEU A 24 26.36 2.48 -0.97
N ALA A 25 26.32 3.11 -2.15
CA ALA A 25 25.08 3.63 -2.72
C ALA A 25 24.07 2.51 -3.00
N ALA A 26 24.53 1.34 -3.45
CA ALA A 26 23.70 0.15 -3.65
C ALA A 26 23.12 -0.37 -2.33
N LEU A 27 23.91 -0.40 -1.24
CA LEU A 27 23.43 -0.73 0.11
C LEU A 27 22.34 0.24 0.57
N LEU A 28 22.56 1.55 0.43
CA LEU A 28 21.60 2.58 0.85
C LEU A 28 20.32 2.57 0.00
N ARG A 29 20.42 2.22 -1.28
CA ARG A 29 19.25 1.98 -2.16
C ARG A 29 18.48 0.72 -1.75
N ALA A 30 19.19 -0.36 -1.43
CA ALA A 30 18.58 -1.62 -0.98
C ALA A 30 17.94 -1.49 0.41
N ARG A 31 18.51 -0.64 1.28
CA ARG A 31 18.06 -0.35 2.65
C ARG A 31 17.87 1.15 2.89
N PRO A 32 16.80 1.76 2.32
CA PRO A 32 16.50 3.18 2.48
C PRO A 32 16.29 3.63 3.93
N ASP A 33 15.95 2.70 4.83
CA ASP A 33 15.80 2.96 6.25
C ASP A 33 17.11 3.37 6.94
N LEU A 34 18.27 3.13 6.31
CA LEU A 34 19.57 3.56 6.83
C LEU A 34 19.81 5.07 6.65
N LEU A 35 19.03 5.74 5.79
CA LEU A 35 19.22 7.15 5.39
C LEU A 35 18.46 8.18 6.25
N SER A 36 17.64 7.75 7.22
CA SER A 36 16.81 8.67 8.00
C SER A 36 17.16 8.65 9.49
N PRO A 37 17.93 9.64 10.01
CA PRO A 37 18.67 10.68 9.26
C PRO A 37 19.88 10.11 8.51
N VAL A 38 20.62 10.87 7.70
CA VAL A 38 21.83 10.34 7.02
C VAL A 38 22.88 9.96 8.08
N PRO A 39 23.56 8.80 7.98
CA PRO A 39 24.63 8.45 8.91
C PRO A 39 25.85 9.38 8.74
N ASN A 40 26.47 9.75 9.85
CA ASN A 40 27.65 10.62 9.88
C ASN A 40 28.92 9.88 9.44
N ASP A 41 29.04 8.59 9.69
CA ASP A 41 30.21 7.78 9.34
C ASP A 41 29.85 6.29 9.13
N VAL A 42 30.83 5.51 8.67
CA VAL A 42 30.66 4.07 8.37
C VAL A 42 30.35 3.25 9.64
N THR A 43 30.82 3.68 10.81
CA THR A 43 30.57 2.99 12.09
C THR A 43 29.11 3.14 12.50
N GLN A 44 28.55 4.34 12.35
CA GLN A 44 27.13 4.60 12.57
C GLN A 44 26.27 3.83 11.56
N LEU A 45 26.67 3.82 10.28
CA LEU A 45 26.00 3.01 9.24
C LEU A 45 25.97 1.53 9.63
N ALA A 46 27.10 0.95 10.03
CA ALA A 46 27.20 -0.45 10.46
C ALA A 46 26.31 -0.73 11.69
N THR A 47 26.30 0.18 12.67
CA THR A 47 25.48 0.07 13.87
C THR A 47 23.99 0.05 13.51
N ARG A 48 23.55 0.98 12.65
CA ARG A 48 22.15 1.06 12.18
C ARG A 48 21.76 -0.18 11.38
N ALA A 49 22.63 -0.63 10.49
CA ALA A 49 22.43 -1.84 9.70
C ALA A 49 22.26 -3.11 10.56
N GLY A 50 22.86 -3.13 11.76
CA GLY A 50 22.72 -4.19 12.74
C GLY A 50 21.50 -4.10 13.68
N THR A 51 20.73 -3.01 13.63
CA THR A 51 19.54 -2.86 14.50
C THR A 51 18.44 -3.86 14.14
N ARG A 52 17.67 -4.30 15.13
CA ARG A 52 16.60 -5.28 14.93
C ARG A 52 15.57 -4.84 13.88
N ALA A 53 15.10 -3.59 13.95
CA ALA A 53 14.12 -3.06 13.01
C ALA A 53 14.64 -3.08 11.56
N SER A 54 15.89 -2.65 11.36
CA SER A 54 16.51 -2.59 10.04
C SER A 54 16.81 -3.98 9.48
N VAL A 55 17.25 -4.93 10.32
CA VAL A 55 17.47 -6.33 9.92
C VAL A 55 16.16 -7.02 9.55
N VAL A 56 15.08 -6.83 10.31
CA VAL A 56 13.76 -7.41 9.97
C VAL A 56 13.30 -6.93 8.60
N ARG A 57 13.38 -5.62 8.31
CA ARG A 57 13.03 -5.05 7.00
C ARG A 57 13.89 -5.62 5.87
N ALA A 58 15.18 -5.84 6.10
CA ALA A 58 16.07 -6.46 5.12
C ALA A 58 15.70 -7.93 4.85
N LEU A 59 15.43 -8.71 5.90
CA LEU A 59 14.98 -10.10 5.78
C LEU A 59 13.66 -10.22 5.01
N GLU A 60 12.71 -9.30 5.24
CA GLU A 60 11.42 -9.25 4.53
C GLU A 60 11.54 -8.97 3.02
N ARG A 61 12.70 -8.47 2.56
CA ARG A 61 13.02 -8.18 1.16
C ARG A 61 13.84 -9.29 0.49
N LEU A 62 14.18 -10.35 1.20
CA LEU A 62 14.89 -11.48 0.59
C LEU A 62 13.90 -12.36 -0.18
N ASP A 63 14.35 -12.94 -1.29
CA ASP A 63 13.66 -14.07 -1.89
C ASP A 63 13.83 -15.34 -1.04
N ARG A 64 13.07 -16.38 -1.40
CA ARG A 64 13.02 -17.65 -0.69
C ARG A 64 14.37 -18.31 -0.55
N PHE A 65 15.15 -18.39 -1.62
CA PHE A 65 16.44 -19.07 -1.58
C PHE A 65 17.48 -18.29 -0.76
N THR A 66 17.50 -16.98 -0.90
CA THR A 66 18.38 -16.09 -0.15
C THR A 66 18.04 -16.11 1.35
N LEU A 67 16.76 -16.17 1.70
CA LEU A 67 16.31 -16.39 3.07
C LEU A 67 16.73 -17.76 3.58
N GLN A 68 16.50 -18.83 2.81
CA GLN A 68 16.93 -20.19 3.17
C GLN A 68 18.45 -20.27 3.41
N THR A 69 19.23 -19.55 2.60
CA THR A 69 20.69 -19.42 2.74
C THR A 69 21.06 -18.72 4.06
N ALA A 70 20.37 -17.62 4.42
CA ALA A 70 20.58 -16.95 5.70
C ALA A 70 20.18 -17.83 6.90
N GLU A 71 19.09 -18.60 6.78
CA GLU A 71 18.63 -19.56 7.79
C GLU A 71 19.63 -20.71 7.96
N ALA A 72 20.19 -21.24 6.87
CA ALA A 72 21.25 -22.26 6.91
C ALA A 72 22.53 -21.71 7.56
N LEU A 73 22.92 -20.47 7.23
CA LEU A 73 24.06 -19.81 7.86
C LEU A 73 23.83 -19.54 9.36
N ALA A 74 22.57 -19.30 9.77
CA ALA A 74 22.21 -19.10 11.17
C ALA A 74 22.37 -20.37 12.03
N VAL A 75 22.29 -21.56 11.42
CA VAL A 75 22.52 -22.87 12.09
C VAL A 75 23.92 -23.45 11.85
N ALA A 76 24.70 -22.86 10.94
CA ALA A 76 26.09 -23.20 10.69
C ALA A 76 27.04 -22.71 11.82
N PRO A 77 28.27 -23.24 11.90
CA PRO A 77 29.33 -22.68 12.76
C PRO A 77 29.56 -21.18 12.51
N ASP A 78 30.04 -20.44 13.51
CA ASP A 78 30.36 -19.01 13.37
C ASP A 78 31.83 -18.73 13.68
N PRO A 79 32.66 -18.35 12.70
CA PRO A 79 32.34 -18.14 11.29
C PRO A 79 32.15 -19.46 10.51
N ALA A 80 31.41 -19.41 9.39
CA ALA A 80 31.20 -20.58 8.51
C ALA A 80 32.03 -20.45 7.22
N PRO A 81 32.74 -21.50 6.79
CA PRO A 81 33.31 -21.51 5.43
C PRO A 81 32.20 -21.76 4.40
N TYR A 82 32.39 -21.25 3.18
CA TYR A 82 31.46 -21.40 2.05
C TYR A 82 31.11 -22.86 1.78
N GLY A 83 32.11 -23.77 1.80
CA GLY A 83 31.88 -25.20 1.59
C GLY A 83 30.93 -25.83 2.62
N THR A 84 30.95 -25.37 3.87
CA THR A 84 29.99 -25.85 4.89
C THR A 84 28.59 -25.31 4.62
N LEU A 85 28.45 -24.05 4.22
CA LEU A 85 27.15 -23.50 3.82
C LEU A 85 26.59 -24.22 2.59
N LEU A 86 27.43 -24.50 1.59
CA LEU A 86 27.04 -25.25 0.40
C LEU A 86 26.57 -26.65 0.78
N ALA A 87 27.31 -27.38 1.62
CA ALA A 87 26.90 -28.70 2.10
C ALA A 87 25.55 -28.66 2.86
N LEU A 88 25.30 -27.60 3.65
CA LEU A 88 24.00 -27.42 4.33
C LEU A 88 22.85 -27.15 3.36
N MET A 89 23.11 -26.57 2.20
CA MET A 89 22.08 -26.25 1.21
C MET A 89 21.85 -27.40 0.23
N ALA A 90 22.91 -27.98 -0.33
CA ALA A 90 22.85 -29.02 -1.36
C ALA A 90 22.71 -30.44 -0.76
N GLY A 91 23.22 -30.66 0.45
CA GLY A 91 23.37 -31.99 1.04
C GLY A 91 24.57 -32.75 0.49
N ASP A 92 24.72 -33.99 0.94
CA ASP A 92 25.90 -34.83 0.63
C ASP A 92 25.97 -35.23 -0.86
N ASP A 93 24.82 -35.39 -1.52
CA ASP A 93 24.74 -35.75 -2.94
C ASP A 93 24.99 -34.58 -3.90
N GLY A 94 25.08 -33.34 -3.38
CA GLY A 94 25.14 -32.13 -4.20
C GLY A 94 23.80 -31.77 -4.85
N ASP A 95 23.76 -30.57 -5.44
CA ASP A 95 22.61 -30.05 -6.20
C ASP A 95 23.12 -28.92 -7.11
N THR A 96 23.07 -29.15 -8.42
CA THR A 96 23.63 -28.22 -9.41
C THR A 96 22.93 -26.86 -9.43
N ASP A 97 21.62 -26.82 -9.16
CA ASP A 97 20.87 -25.57 -9.14
C ASP A 97 21.21 -24.76 -7.88
N VAL A 98 21.38 -25.43 -6.74
CA VAL A 98 21.86 -24.82 -5.50
C VAL A 98 23.28 -24.29 -5.67
N GLU A 99 24.19 -25.08 -6.25
CA GLU A 99 25.57 -24.68 -6.52
C GLU A 99 25.64 -23.43 -7.40
N ALA A 100 24.82 -23.37 -8.45
CA ALA A 100 24.75 -22.22 -9.35
C ALA A 100 24.17 -20.97 -8.66
N ALA A 101 23.14 -21.14 -7.82
CA ALA A 101 22.43 -20.02 -7.20
C ALA A 101 23.10 -19.46 -5.94
N LEU A 102 23.85 -20.27 -5.18
CA LEU A 102 24.33 -19.91 -3.84
C LEU A 102 25.26 -18.70 -3.83
N ALA A 103 26.12 -18.56 -4.84
CA ALA A 103 27.00 -17.40 -4.97
C ALA A 103 26.20 -16.09 -5.12
N GLY A 104 25.12 -16.11 -5.90
CA GLY A 104 24.22 -14.97 -6.07
C GLY A 104 23.47 -14.62 -4.77
N ALA A 105 22.91 -15.62 -4.09
CA ALA A 105 22.25 -15.43 -2.80
C ALA A 105 23.20 -14.81 -1.75
N LEU A 106 24.44 -15.30 -1.70
CA LEU A 106 25.46 -14.74 -0.80
C LEU A 106 25.86 -13.31 -1.17
N ALA A 107 25.94 -13.00 -2.46
CA ALA A 107 26.17 -11.64 -2.95
C ALA A 107 25.05 -10.68 -2.54
N VAL A 108 23.78 -11.11 -2.57
CA VAL A 108 22.64 -10.32 -2.07
C VAL A 108 22.75 -10.08 -0.56
N LEU A 109 23.03 -11.13 0.22
CA LEU A 109 23.21 -11.01 1.68
C LEU A 109 24.36 -10.08 2.06
N ARG A 110 25.47 -10.15 1.31
CA ARG A 110 26.59 -9.22 1.43
C ARG A 110 26.15 -7.81 1.04
N GLY A 111 25.55 -7.63 -0.14
CA GLY A 111 25.07 -6.34 -0.63
C GLY A 111 24.19 -5.60 0.39
N GLN A 112 23.28 -6.30 1.07
CA GLN A 112 22.40 -5.75 2.11
C GLN A 112 23.03 -5.63 3.51
N ALA A 113 24.33 -5.91 3.65
CA ALA A 113 25.08 -5.89 4.92
C ALA A 113 24.50 -6.84 5.99
N LEU A 114 23.92 -7.96 5.57
CA LEU A 114 23.46 -9.05 6.45
C LEU A 114 24.57 -10.08 6.70
N VAL A 115 25.48 -10.24 5.74
CA VAL A 115 26.66 -11.10 5.84
C VAL A 115 27.93 -10.32 5.55
N TRP A 116 29.01 -10.63 6.26
CA TRP A 116 30.35 -10.06 6.04
C TRP A 116 31.43 -11.14 6.23
N GLY A 117 32.67 -10.81 5.85
CA GLY A 117 33.80 -11.75 5.85
C GLY A 117 34.02 -12.43 4.50
N GLY A 118 35.23 -12.98 4.33
CA GLY A 118 35.62 -13.78 3.15
C GLY A 118 34.94 -15.14 3.10
N ASP A 119 35.09 -15.85 1.99
CA ASP A 119 34.46 -17.17 1.77
C ASP A 119 34.98 -18.26 2.72
N ASP A 120 36.14 -18.07 3.35
CA ASP A 120 36.66 -18.91 4.42
C ASP A 120 35.93 -18.71 5.75
N ARG A 121 35.34 -17.52 5.96
CA ARG A 121 34.81 -17.08 7.25
C ARG A 121 33.59 -16.16 7.09
N LEU A 122 32.51 -16.71 6.54
CA LEU A 122 31.21 -16.05 6.44
C LEU A 122 30.63 -15.80 7.84
N ARG A 123 30.19 -14.56 8.07
CA ARG A 123 29.59 -14.13 9.33
C ARG A 123 28.25 -13.47 9.08
N LEU A 124 27.20 -14.11 9.57
CA LEU A 124 25.87 -13.50 9.66
C LEU A 124 25.89 -12.43 10.76
N VAL A 125 25.28 -11.27 10.51
CA VAL A 125 25.15 -10.23 11.55
C VAL A 125 24.39 -10.80 12.74
N ARG A 126 24.89 -10.53 13.95
CA ARG A 126 24.40 -11.10 15.22
C ARG A 126 22.88 -11.04 15.34
N THR A 127 22.28 -9.89 15.08
CA THR A 127 20.82 -9.69 15.16
C THR A 127 20.05 -10.58 14.18
N ALA A 128 20.57 -10.79 12.96
CA ALA A 128 19.97 -11.70 11.99
C ALA A 128 20.08 -13.16 12.46
N ARG A 129 21.23 -13.55 13.02
CA ARG A 129 21.41 -14.88 13.65
C ARG A 129 20.42 -15.08 14.79
N GLU A 130 20.24 -14.12 15.69
CA GLU A 130 19.29 -14.19 16.81
C GLU A 130 17.81 -14.24 16.37
N LEU A 131 17.51 -13.74 15.16
CA LEU A 131 16.17 -13.79 14.58
C LEU A 131 15.87 -15.14 13.91
N LEU A 132 16.87 -15.75 13.27
CA LEU A 132 16.71 -16.95 12.42
C LEU A 132 17.13 -18.26 13.12
N ALA A 133 18.05 -18.20 14.09
CA ALA A 133 18.52 -19.37 14.82
C ALA A 133 17.43 -19.97 15.72
N PRO A 134 17.42 -21.30 15.93
CA PRO A 134 16.49 -21.96 16.84
C PRO A 134 16.58 -21.41 18.26
N SER A 135 15.42 -21.28 18.92
CA SER A 135 15.31 -21.02 20.35
C SER A 135 14.20 -21.89 20.95
N PRO A 136 14.24 -22.25 22.25
CA PRO A 136 13.16 -23.00 22.90
C PRO A 136 11.77 -22.36 22.74
N THR A 137 11.70 -21.03 22.59
CA THR A 137 10.44 -20.28 22.40
C THR A 137 10.10 -20.00 20.94
N ARG A 138 11.02 -20.27 20.01
CA ARG A 138 10.85 -20.07 18.56
C ARG A 138 11.47 -21.24 17.78
N PRO A 139 10.67 -22.21 17.31
CA PRO A 139 11.19 -23.29 16.49
C PRO A 139 11.88 -22.74 15.24
N SER A 140 13.02 -23.32 14.86
CA SER A 140 13.78 -22.84 13.70
C SER A 140 12.96 -23.00 12.41
N PRO A 141 13.07 -22.04 11.45
CA PRO A 141 12.53 -22.21 10.09
C PRO A 141 13.04 -23.47 9.38
N THR A 142 14.24 -23.96 9.74
CA THR A 142 14.85 -25.19 9.21
C THR A 142 14.31 -26.47 9.89
N GLY A 143 13.55 -26.34 10.99
CA GLY A 143 13.17 -27.45 11.87
C GLY A 143 14.34 -28.05 12.66
N LEU A 144 15.56 -27.51 12.59
CA LEU A 144 16.70 -28.02 13.35
C LEU A 144 16.64 -27.60 14.82
N GLY A 145 17.10 -28.50 15.68
CA GLY A 145 17.25 -28.28 17.11
C GLY A 145 18.54 -27.54 17.52
N PRO A 146 18.77 -27.42 18.84
CA PRO A 146 20.06 -27.03 19.39
C PRO A 146 21.17 -28.04 19.01
N THR A 147 22.41 -27.58 19.00
CA THR A 147 23.60 -28.45 18.92
C THR A 147 23.69 -29.39 20.12
N VAL A 148 24.48 -30.47 20.01
CA VAL A 148 24.80 -31.33 21.17
C VAL A 148 25.34 -30.50 22.32
N THR A 149 26.21 -29.53 22.06
CA THR A 149 26.78 -28.63 23.07
C THR A 149 25.70 -27.83 23.80
N GLU A 150 24.75 -27.25 23.07
CA GLU A 150 23.65 -26.48 23.65
C GLU A 150 22.67 -27.38 24.43
N ALA A 151 22.35 -28.56 23.88
CA ALA A 151 21.40 -29.49 24.48
C ALA A 151 21.95 -30.25 25.70
N THR A 152 23.27 -30.31 25.85
CA THR A 152 23.94 -30.90 27.03
C THR A 152 24.34 -29.85 28.07
N ALA A 153 24.05 -28.56 27.83
CA ALA A 153 24.34 -27.49 28.77
C ALA A 153 23.63 -27.75 30.12
N GLY A 154 24.42 -27.80 31.21
CA GLY A 154 23.91 -28.08 32.55
C GLY A 154 23.69 -29.57 32.88
N MET A 155 24.05 -30.49 31.98
CA MET A 155 24.03 -31.93 32.26
C MET A 155 25.16 -32.32 33.23
N SER A 156 24.91 -33.29 34.12
CA SER A 156 25.95 -33.76 35.04
C SER A 156 27.07 -34.48 34.30
N PRO A 157 28.34 -34.33 34.74
CA PRO A 157 29.48 -35.03 34.13
C PRO A 157 29.29 -36.55 34.06
N GLY A 158 28.73 -37.16 35.13
CA GLY A 158 28.46 -38.60 35.18
C GLY A 158 27.49 -39.06 34.10
N ARG A 159 26.39 -38.32 33.88
CA ARG A 159 25.42 -38.66 32.83
C ARG A 159 26.01 -38.53 31.42
N LEU A 160 26.88 -37.54 31.19
CA LEU A 160 27.59 -37.41 29.92
C LEU A 160 28.51 -38.61 29.66
N GLN A 161 29.24 -39.09 30.67
CA GLN A 161 30.09 -40.28 30.54
C GLN A 161 29.27 -41.55 30.30
N GLU A 162 28.10 -41.70 30.93
CA GLU A 162 27.16 -42.80 30.62
C GLU A 162 26.76 -42.80 29.15
N ILE A 163 26.44 -41.62 28.59
CA ILE A 163 26.05 -41.47 27.19
C ILE A 163 27.22 -41.81 26.25
N VAL A 164 28.42 -41.30 26.54
CA VAL A 164 29.65 -41.59 25.78
C VAL A 164 29.92 -43.10 25.75
N ALA A 165 29.86 -43.76 26.91
CA ALA A 165 30.08 -45.20 27.02
C ALA A 165 29.00 -46.00 26.26
N ALA A 166 27.72 -45.63 26.40
CA ALA A 166 26.61 -46.29 25.72
C ALA A 166 26.62 -46.08 24.19
N ALA A 167 27.23 -44.99 23.70
CA ALA A 167 27.49 -44.74 22.30
C ALA A 167 28.73 -45.49 21.75
N GLY A 168 29.41 -46.29 22.58
CA GLY A 168 30.59 -47.07 22.20
C GLY A 168 31.87 -46.24 22.08
N LEU A 169 31.92 -45.07 22.70
CA LEU A 169 33.09 -44.19 22.72
C LEU A 169 33.92 -44.40 23.99
N PRO A 170 35.25 -44.17 23.94
CA PRO A 170 36.08 -44.19 25.13
C PRO A 170 35.69 -43.05 26.08
N THR A 171 35.72 -43.32 27.39
CA THR A 171 35.48 -42.32 28.44
C THR A 171 36.49 -41.18 28.38
N THR A 172 36.05 -39.95 28.66
CA THR A 172 36.91 -38.75 28.63
C THR A 172 37.21 -38.23 30.04
N HIS A 173 38.18 -37.31 30.15
CA HIS A 173 38.63 -36.76 31.43
C HIS A 173 37.77 -35.58 31.93
N ASP A 174 36.98 -34.98 31.05
CA ASP A 174 36.12 -33.83 31.38
C ASP A 174 34.86 -33.77 30.48
N PRO A 175 33.82 -33.00 30.87
CA PRO A 175 32.58 -32.84 30.11
C PRO A 175 32.73 -32.21 28.71
N VAL A 176 33.67 -31.28 28.53
CA VAL A 176 33.87 -30.58 27.25
C VAL A 176 34.43 -31.58 26.22
N SER A 177 35.41 -32.38 26.61
CA SER A 177 35.93 -33.47 25.77
C SER A 177 34.86 -34.54 25.49
N ALA A 178 33.97 -34.81 26.46
CA ALA A 178 32.87 -35.76 26.29
C ALA A 178 31.88 -35.31 25.20
N VAL A 179 31.44 -34.05 25.30
CA VAL A 179 30.57 -33.40 24.31
C VAL A 179 31.25 -33.34 22.94
N ALA A 180 32.53 -32.94 22.88
CA ALA A 180 33.29 -32.92 21.62
C ALA A 180 33.38 -34.31 20.97
N SER A 181 33.54 -35.37 21.76
CA SER A 181 33.57 -36.76 21.26
C SER A 181 32.22 -37.20 20.69
N LEU A 182 31.12 -36.83 21.33
CA LEU A 182 29.76 -37.08 20.83
C LEU A 182 29.48 -36.27 19.56
N THR A 183 29.82 -34.98 19.53
CA THR A 183 29.69 -34.13 18.34
C THR A 183 30.50 -34.71 17.17
N SER A 184 31.73 -35.16 17.41
CA SER A 184 32.56 -35.83 16.40
C SER A 184 31.93 -37.12 15.89
N LEU A 185 31.37 -37.95 16.78
CA LEU A 185 30.66 -39.17 16.38
C LEU A 185 29.46 -38.85 15.48
N PHE A 186 28.61 -37.90 15.85
CA PHE A 186 27.39 -37.59 15.10
C PHE A 186 27.65 -36.86 13.79
N THR A 187 28.77 -36.14 13.68
CA THR A 187 29.18 -35.47 12.43
C THR A 187 29.86 -36.43 11.45
N ASP A 188 30.50 -37.50 11.94
CA ASP A 188 31.14 -38.52 11.10
C ASP A 188 30.10 -39.44 10.43
N ARG A 189 30.02 -39.39 9.11
CA ARG A 189 29.05 -40.15 8.31
C ARG A 189 29.17 -41.66 8.53
N THR A 190 30.38 -42.20 8.58
CA THR A 190 30.59 -43.65 8.64
C THR A 190 30.30 -44.18 10.04
N ARG A 191 30.81 -43.48 11.06
CA ARG A 191 30.65 -43.90 12.46
C ARG A 191 29.21 -43.74 12.94
N MET A 192 28.52 -42.69 12.52
CA MET A 192 27.13 -42.47 12.84
C MET A 192 26.21 -43.50 12.14
N ALA A 193 26.45 -43.83 10.87
CA ALA A 193 25.73 -44.91 10.19
C ALA A 193 25.89 -46.25 10.93
N THR A 194 27.12 -46.59 11.34
CA THR A 194 27.41 -47.80 12.13
C THR A 194 26.64 -47.81 13.46
N LEU A 195 26.47 -46.67 14.13
CA LEU A 195 25.66 -46.57 15.35
C LEU A 195 24.17 -46.79 15.04
N LEU A 196 23.65 -46.17 13.98
CA LEU A 196 22.25 -46.27 13.56
C LEU A 196 21.88 -47.68 13.09
N ASP A 197 22.81 -48.43 12.50
CA ASP A 197 22.61 -49.84 12.13
C ASP A 197 22.31 -50.75 13.34
N THR A 198 22.66 -50.31 14.56
CA THR A 198 22.33 -51.02 15.81
C THR A 198 20.98 -50.61 16.40
N ALA A 199 20.27 -49.65 15.80
CA ALA A 199 19.03 -49.10 16.32
C ALA A 199 17.83 -50.04 16.08
N PRO A 200 16.95 -50.22 17.09
CA PRO A 200 15.65 -50.86 16.87
C PRO A 200 14.80 -50.08 15.85
N SER A 201 13.98 -50.78 15.06
CA SER A 201 13.09 -50.17 14.06
C SER A 201 12.19 -49.08 14.64
N ASP A 202 11.66 -49.32 15.85
CA ASP A 202 10.78 -48.37 16.54
C ASP A 202 11.53 -47.10 16.99
N ALA A 203 12.84 -47.19 17.21
CA ALA A 203 13.68 -46.02 17.55
C ALA A 203 13.92 -45.17 16.30
N LEU A 204 14.16 -45.79 15.14
CA LEU A 204 14.24 -45.10 13.86
C LEU A 204 12.92 -44.40 13.51
N ALA A 205 11.78 -45.05 13.74
CA ALA A 205 10.45 -44.44 13.54
C ALA A 205 10.17 -43.25 14.48
N VAL A 206 10.81 -43.18 15.65
CA VAL A 206 10.78 -41.97 16.50
C VAL A 206 11.59 -40.85 15.87
N LEU A 207 12.81 -41.15 15.37
CA LEU A 207 13.65 -40.17 14.72
C LEU A 207 12.99 -39.59 13.47
N ASP A 208 12.44 -40.42 12.59
CA ASP A 208 11.79 -39.99 11.33
C ASP A 208 10.71 -38.92 11.54
N ARG A 209 9.96 -39.04 12.65
CA ARG A 209 8.92 -38.06 13.02
C ARG A 209 9.49 -36.70 13.43
N LEU A 210 10.69 -36.69 14.01
CA LEU A 210 11.37 -35.49 14.50
C LEU A 210 12.32 -34.87 13.46
N VAL A 211 12.77 -35.65 12.46
CA VAL A 211 13.79 -35.23 11.50
C VAL A 211 13.41 -33.93 10.80
N TRP A 212 12.20 -33.77 10.26
CA TRP A 212 11.73 -32.54 9.60
C TRP A 212 10.63 -31.80 10.37
N GLY A 213 10.10 -32.41 11.43
CA GLY A 213 9.10 -31.82 12.32
C GLY A 213 9.71 -30.83 13.32
N PRO A 214 8.94 -30.38 14.34
CA PRO A 214 9.57 -29.72 15.47
C PRO A 214 10.61 -30.67 16.06
N PRO A 215 11.83 -30.19 16.39
CA PRO A 215 12.89 -31.07 16.88
C PRO A 215 12.62 -31.56 18.31
N TYR A 216 11.48 -31.19 18.91
CA TYR A 216 11.09 -31.51 20.27
C TYR A 216 9.98 -32.56 20.29
N GLY A 217 10.05 -33.47 21.25
CA GLY A 217 9.00 -34.45 21.54
C GLY A 217 8.67 -34.50 23.02
N GLU A 218 7.39 -34.73 23.35
CA GLU A 218 6.97 -34.99 24.73
C GLU A 218 7.30 -36.42 25.16
N VAL A 219 7.75 -36.58 26.41
CA VAL A 219 8.16 -37.85 26.98
C VAL A 219 7.66 -37.99 28.41
N THR A 220 7.20 -39.18 28.76
CA THR A 220 6.76 -39.58 30.10
C THR A 220 7.95 -39.73 31.07
N ALA A 221 7.67 -39.73 32.38
CA ALA A 221 8.73 -39.93 33.38
C ALA A 221 9.47 -41.27 33.21
N ASP A 222 8.75 -42.33 32.78
CA ASP A 222 9.34 -43.58 32.30
C ASP A 222 9.20 -43.66 30.77
N PRO A 223 10.26 -43.33 30.00
CA PRO A 223 10.22 -43.38 28.54
C PRO A 223 10.10 -44.82 28.04
N THR A 224 9.39 -45.00 26.92
CA THR A 224 9.31 -46.29 26.23
C THR A 224 10.70 -46.82 25.85
N PRO A 225 10.89 -48.14 25.67
CA PRO A 225 12.19 -48.72 25.32
C PRO A 225 12.88 -48.06 24.10
N PRO A 226 12.18 -47.72 23.01
CA PRO A 226 12.79 -47.01 21.88
C PRO A 226 13.32 -45.61 22.24
N VAL A 227 12.56 -44.83 23.01
CA VAL A 227 12.97 -43.48 23.43
C VAL A 227 14.12 -43.55 24.43
N ARG A 228 14.12 -44.55 25.33
CA ARG A 228 15.22 -44.80 26.27
C ARG A 228 16.52 -45.13 25.53
N TRP A 229 16.46 -46.02 24.53
CA TRP A 229 17.60 -46.39 23.70
C TRP A 229 18.25 -45.17 23.02
N LEU A 230 17.43 -44.28 22.46
CA LEU A 230 17.89 -43.02 21.84
C LEU A 230 18.53 -42.06 22.85
N ARG A 231 17.94 -41.94 24.05
CA ARG A 231 18.46 -41.08 25.13
C ARG A 231 19.77 -41.57 25.72
N ASP A 232 19.93 -42.88 25.83
CA ASP A 232 21.16 -43.46 26.38
C ASP A 232 22.33 -43.29 25.43
N ARG A 233 22.10 -43.17 24.12
CA ARG A 233 23.14 -42.95 23.10
C ARG A 233 23.29 -41.48 22.68
N GLY A 234 22.56 -40.55 23.31
CA GLY A 234 22.63 -39.12 23.00
C GLY A 234 21.99 -38.73 21.67
N LEU A 235 21.27 -39.65 21.01
CA LEU A 235 20.51 -39.39 19.78
C LEU A 235 19.25 -38.55 20.04
N LEU A 236 18.75 -38.59 21.28
CA LEU A 236 17.80 -37.62 21.82
C LEU A 236 18.33 -37.11 23.16
N LEU A 237 18.28 -35.79 23.38
CA LEU A 237 18.76 -35.16 24.61
C LEU A 237 17.59 -34.55 25.39
N PRO A 238 17.66 -34.49 26.74
CA PRO A 238 16.61 -33.88 27.53
C PRO A 238 16.59 -32.35 27.33
N ALA A 239 15.43 -31.78 26.99
CA ALA A 239 15.22 -30.34 26.94
C ALA A 239 14.49 -29.81 28.18
N SER A 240 13.60 -30.63 28.76
CA SER A 240 12.94 -30.40 30.05
C SER A 240 12.63 -31.75 30.71
N PRO A 241 12.10 -31.80 31.95
CA PRO A 241 11.71 -33.06 32.59
C PRO A 241 10.68 -33.88 31.80
N ARG A 242 9.92 -33.24 30.90
CA ARG A 242 8.87 -33.89 30.08
C ARG A 242 9.10 -33.74 28.57
N THR A 243 10.25 -33.22 28.14
CA THR A 243 10.53 -33.04 26.71
C THR A 243 11.94 -33.46 26.36
N VAL A 244 12.09 -34.08 25.20
CA VAL A 244 13.37 -34.39 24.56
C VAL A 244 13.53 -33.54 23.31
N VAL A 245 14.76 -33.42 22.85
CA VAL A 245 15.12 -32.72 21.63
C VAL A 245 16.07 -33.56 20.79
N LEU A 246 15.87 -33.52 19.48
CA LEU A 246 16.76 -34.08 18.47
C LEU A 246 17.94 -33.11 18.25
N PRO A 247 19.18 -33.49 18.61
CA PRO A 247 20.34 -32.61 18.44
C PRO A 247 20.61 -32.33 16.96
N ARG A 248 21.10 -31.13 16.65
CA ARG A 248 21.31 -30.65 15.28
C ARG A 248 22.19 -31.57 14.45
N GLU A 249 23.28 -32.06 15.02
CA GLU A 249 24.26 -32.93 14.34
C GLU A 249 23.61 -34.26 13.93
N VAL A 250 22.79 -34.84 14.82
CA VAL A 250 22.01 -36.05 14.54
C VAL A 250 20.99 -35.79 13.44
N ALA A 251 20.24 -34.68 13.54
CA ALA A 251 19.27 -34.30 12.52
C ALA A 251 19.94 -34.09 11.15
N LEU A 252 21.05 -33.36 11.08
CA LEU A 252 21.79 -33.13 9.84
C LEU A 252 22.33 -34.43 9.23
N HIS A 253 22.78 -35.38 10.05
CA HIS A 253 23.14 -36.71 9.55
C HIS A 253 21.94 -37.42 8.89
N LEU A 254 20.79 -37.47 9.59
CA LEU A 254 19.57 -38.09 9.07
C LEU A 254 18.99 -37.36 7.85
N ARG A 255 19.36 -36.10 7.64
CA ARG A 255 18.97 -35.27 6.49
C ARG A 255 20.00 -35.26 5.36
N ALA A 256 21.00 -36.15 5.40
CA ALA A 256 22.11 -36.17 4.43
C ALA A 256 22.78 -34.79 4.26
N GLY A 257 23.02 -34.11 5.38
CA GLY A 257 23.65 -32.79 5.44
C GLY A 257 22.72 -31.59 5.25
N ARG A 258 21.46 -31.79 4.83
CA ARG A 258 20.59 -30.67 4.46
C ARG A 258 19.98 -29.93 5.66
N ALA A 259 20.07 -28.61 5.64
CA ALA A 259 19.36 -27.72 6.56
C ALA A 259 17.87 -27.63 6.22
N HIS A 260 17.54 -27.55 4.92
CA HIS A 260 16.17 -27.43 4.41
C HIS A 260 15.72 -28.69 3.70
N ARG A 261 14.43 -29.04 3.84
CA ARG A 261 13.88 -30.24 3.19
C ARG A 261 13.87 -30.09 1.67
N MET A 262 13.52 -28.89 1.22
CA MET A 262 13.45 -28.50 -0.17
C MET A 262 14.05 -27.09 -0.28
N PRO A 263 15.33 -26.98 -0.64
CA PRO A 263 15.88 -25.73 -1.16
C PRO A 263 15.12 -25.30 -2.42
N GLU A 264 14.89 -24.00 -2.59
CA GLU A 264 14.16 -23.45 -3.76
C GLU A 264 15.06 -22.48 -4.55
N PRO A 265 16.18 -22.94 -5.16
CA PRO A 265 17.23 -22.09 -5.73
C PRO A 265 16.81 -21.21 -6.90
N VAL A 266 15.82 -21.65 -7.65
CA VAL A 266 15.33 -20.98 -8.86
C VAL A 266 13.92 -20.50 -8.61
N PRO A 267 13.57 -19.27 -9.05
CA PRO A 267 12.22 -18.80 -8.88
C PRO A 267 11.23 -19.63 -9.73
N PRO A 268 10.04 -19.97 -9.20
CA PRO A 268 9.02 -20.66 -9.97
C PRO A 268 8.70 -19.91 -11.27
N ALA A 269 8.62 -20.65 -12.37
CA ALA A 269 8.19 -20.10 -13.65
C ALA A 269 6.71 -19.73 -13.60
N VAL A 270 6.37 -18.57 -14.17
CA VAL A 270 4.97 -18.23 -14.46
C VAL A 270 4.55 -19.05 -15.67
N THR A 271 3.51 -19.88 -15.52
CA THR A 271 3.06 -20.79 -16.57
C THR A 271 1.85 -20.23 -17.30
N PRO A 272 1.72 -20.47 -18.62
CA PRO A 272 0.54 -20.10 -19.37
C PRO A 272 -0.67 -20.94 -18.93
N ALA A 273 -1.82 -20.30 -18.71
CA ALA A 273 -3.10 -20.98 -18.57
C ALA A 273 -3.84 -21.10 -19.91
N ALA A 274 -3.74 -20.07 -20.75
CA ALA A 274 -4.35 -20.04 -22.07
C ALA A 274 -3.60 -19.08 -23.00
N GLU A 275 -3.70 -19.31 -24.30
CA GLU A 275 -3.09 -18.50 -25.36
C GLU A 275 -4.14 -18.05 -26.37
N TYR A 276 -4.06 -16.79 -26.78
CA TYR A 276 -4.98 -16.16 -27.71
C TYR A 276 -4.23 -15.31 -28.74
N GLY A 277 -4.88 -15.01 -29.87
CA GLY A 277 -4.36 -14.01 -30.80
C GLY A 277 -4.30 -12.62 -30.14
N PRO A 278 -3.20 -11.86 -30.24
CA PRO A 278 -3.06 -10.56 -29.58
C PRO A 278 -4.20 -9.57 -29.90
N GLN A 279 -4.66 -9.54 -31.15
CA GLN A 279 -5.78 -8.69 -31.56
C GLN A 279 -7.09 -9.04 -30.84
N ALA A 280 -7.35 -10.32 -30.56
CA ALA A 280 -8.56 -10.74 -29.86
C ALA A 280 -8.52 -10.35 -28.36
N VAL A 281 -7.33 -10.36 -27.76
CA VAL A 281 -7.09 -9.85 -26.41
C VAL A 281 -7.31 -8.35 -26.37
N ASP A 282 -6.72 -7.62 -27.31
CA ASP A 282 -6.83 -6.16 -27.40
C ASP A 282 -8.28 -5.71 -27.63
N SER A 283 -9.04 -6.37 -28.51
CA SER A 283 -10.46 -6.07 -28.70
C SER A 283 -11.31 -6.39 -27.46
N ALA A 284 -11.05 -7.50 -26.76
CA ALA A 284 -11.76 -7.83 -25.53
C ALA A 284 -11.46 -6.81 -24.42
N ALA A 285 -10.19 -6.44 -24.27
CA ALA A 285 -9.73 -5.43 -23.32
C ALA A 285 -10.33 -4.05 -23.63
N ALA A 286 -10.39 -3.64 -24.90
CA ALA A 286 -11.02 -2.38 -25.30
C ALA A 286 -12.53 -2.35 -24.99
N GLY A 287 -13.22 -3.48 -25.17
CA GLY A 287 -14.62 -3.63 -24.76
C GLY A 287 -14.82 -3.43 -23.26
N GLN A 288 -13.98 -4.05 -22.42
CA GLN A 288 -14.01 -3.87 -20.97
C GLN A 288 -13.67 -2.42 -20.56
N ALA A 289 -12.66 -1.81 -21.19
CA ALA A 289 -12.32 -0.41 -20.96
C ALA A 289 -13.51 0.52 -21.24
N TYR A 290 -14.25 0.27 -22.33
CA TYR A 290 -15.46 1.02 -22.63
C TYR A 290 -16.57 0.81 -21.59
N THR A 291 -16.83 -0.45 -21.19
CA THR A 291 -17.81 -0.76 -20.14
C THR A 291 -17.44 -0.11 -18.79
N ALA A 292 -16.15 -0.06 -18.44
CA ALA A 292 -15.67 0.60 -17.23
C ALA A 292 -16.04 2.10 -17.21
N LEU A 293 -15.83 2.79 -18.33
CA LEU A 293 -16.19 4.21 -18.48
C LEU A 293 -17.68 4.44 -18.28
N THR A 294 -18.52 3.67 -19.00
CA THR A 294 -19.98 3.75 -18.87
C THR A 294 -20.44 3.46 -17.44
N THR A 295 -19.80 2.52 -16.74
CA THR A 295 -20.16 2.18 -15.36
C THR A 295 -19.86 3.33 -14.39
N VAL A 296 -18.71 4.00 -14.54
CA VAL A 296 -18.34 5.17 -13.72
C VAL A 296 -19.25 6.37 -14.02
N GLU A 297 -19.61 6.58 -15.29
CA GLU A 297 -20.59 7.61 -15.68
C GLU A 297 -21.96 7.36 -15.07
N ASP A 298 -22.50 6.13 -15.20
CA ASP A 298 -23.80 5.76 -14.63
C ASP A 298 -23.80 5.94 -13.10
N LEU A 299 -22.70 5.59 -12.42
CA LEU A 299 -22.53 5.80 -10.97
C LEU A 299 -22.60 7.30 -10.59
N LEU A 300 -21.81 8.14 -11.26
CA LEU A 300 -21.71 9.56 -10.91
C LEU A 300 -22.96 10.34 -11.34
N LYS A 301 -23.65 9.86 -12.37
CA LYS A 301 -24.97 10.36 -12.77
C LYS A 301 -26.04 10.04 -11.71
N ASP A 302 -26.05 8.83 -11.15
CA ASP A 302 -26.98 8.46 -10.05
C ASP A 302 -26.80 9.37 -8.83
N TRP A 303 -25.59 9.83 -8.55
CA TRP A 303 -25.28 10.67 -7.38
C TRP A 303 -25.29 12.19 -7.67
N HIS A 304 -25.70 12.60 -8.88
CA HIS A 304 -25.65 13.99 -9.34
C HIS A 304 -26.56 14.95 -8.55
N GLU A 305 -27.71 14.48 -8.04
CA GLU A 305 -28.68 15.30 -7.29
C GLU A 305 -28.39 15.33 -5.77
N GLY A 306 -27.26 14.77 -5.35
CA GLY A 306 -26.86 14.64 -3.96
C GLY A 306 -26.86 13.18 -3.54
N GLY A 307 -25.66 12.58 -3.55
CA GLY A 307 -25.46 11.19 -3.21
C GLY A 307 -25.66 10.86 -1.72
N PRO A 308 -25.23 9.65 -1.32
CA PRO A 308 -25.42 9.14 0.04
C PRO A 308 -24.73 10.00 1.11
N PRO A 309 -25.29 10.05 2.34
CA PRO A 309 -24.65 10.73 3.46
C PRO A 309 -23.38 10.00 3.92
N VAL A 310 -22.40 10.77 4.41
CA VAL A 310 -21.19 10.24 5.02
C VAL A 310 -21.49 9.75 6.44
N LEU A 311 -21.02 8.55 6.79
CA LEU A 311 -21.16 8.03 8.14
C LEU A 311 -20.30 8.81 9.14
N ARG A 312 -20.73 8.87 10.42
CA ARG A 312 -19.92 9.47 11.51
C ARG A 312 -18.53 8.87 11.65
N ALA A 313 -18.37 7.58 11.33
CA ALA A 313 -17.09 6.87 11.36
C ALA A 313 -16.29 7.02 10.04
N GLY A 314 -16.79 7.81 9.08
CA GLY A 314 -16.33 7.84 7.71
C GLY A 314 -16.91 6.72 6.84
N GLY A 315 -17.02 6.98 5.55
CA GLY A 315 -17.48 5.99 4.57
C GLY A 315 -18.99 5.92 4.37
N LEU A 316 -19.41 4.89 3.64
CA LEU A 316 -20.75 4.66 3.13
C LEU A 316 -21.51 3.60 3.96
N ALA A 317 -22.81 3.79 4.16
CA ALA A 317 -23.65 2.78 4.80
C ALA A 317 -23.88 1.57 3.88
N VAL A 318 -23.99 0.36 4.47
CA VAL A 318 -24.25 -0.89 3.73
C VAL A 318 -25.54 -0.81 2.89
N ARG A 319 -26.57 -0.12 3.40
CA ARG A 319 -27.83 0.09 2.66
C ARG A 319 -27.62 0.92 1.39
N ASP A 320 -26.80 1.96 1.47
CA ASP A 320 -26.54 2.84 0.34
C ASP A 320 -25.62 2.16 -0.69
N LEU A 321 -24.67 1.33 -0.24
CA LEU A 321 -23.92 0.43 -1.12
C LEU A 321 -24.84 -0.53 -1.89
N LYS A 322 -25.77 -1.19 -1.18
CA LYS A 322 -26.77 -2.09 -1.81
C LYS A 322 -27.64 -1.38 -2.84
N ARG A 323 -28.08 -0.15 -2.55
CA ARG A 323 -28.86 0.67 -3.49
C ARG A 323 -28.03 0.97 -4.74
N THR A 324 -26.78 1.38 -4.56
CA THR A 324 -25.87 1.69 -5.67
C THR A 324 -25.58 0.45 -6.52
N ALA A 325 -25.36 -0.70 -5.88
CA ALA A 325 -25.16 -1.98 -6.58
C ALA A 325 -26.39 -2.38 -7.41
N ALA A 326 -27.60 -2.18 -6.88
CA ALA A 326 -28.84 -2.41 -7.62
C ALA A 326 -29.02 -1.42 -8.78
N ALA A 327 -28.66 -0.14 -8.61
CA ALA A 327 -28.73 0.85 -9.68
C ALA A 327 -27.75 0.57 -10.83
N LEU A 328 -26.57 0.03 -10.51
CA LEU A 328 -25.55 -0.38 -11.48
C LEU A 328 -25.73 -1.80 -12.03
N ASP A 329 -26.78 -2.53 -11.61
CA ASP A 329 -27.01 -3.94 -11.94
C ASP A 329 -25.78 -4.84 -11.70
N THR A 330 -25.17 -4.68 -10.52
CA THR A 330 -23.92 -5.38 -10.16
C THR A 330 -23.90 -5.84 -8.70
N SER A 331 -22.84 -6.56 -8.31
CA SER A 331 -22.66 -7.00 -6.92
C SER A 331 -22.19 -5.86 -6.01
N GLU A 332 -22.43 -5.96 -4.70
CA GLU A 332 -21.93 -5.00 -3.70
C GLU A 332 -20.41 -4.83 -3.77
N GLN A 333 -19.67 -5.91 -4.08
CA GLN A 333 -18.22 -5.89 -4.18
C GLN A 333 -17.73 -5.12 -5.42
N LEU A 334 -18.43 -5.25 -6.55
CA LEU A 334 -18.11 -4.51 -7.77
C LEU A 334 -18.53 -3.04 -7.65
N ALA A 335 -19.68 -2.76 -7.05
CA ALA A 335 -20.08 -1.39 -6.74
C ALA A 335 -19.06 -0.70 -5.83
N ALA A 336 -18.55 -1.40 -4.80
CA ALA A 336 -17.48 -0.90 -3.95
C ALA A 336 -16.20 -0.58 -4.73
N PHE A 337 -15.80 -1.44 -5.68
CA PHE A 337 -14.66 -1.18 -6.56
C PHE A 337 -14.84 0.10 -7.39
N TRP A 338 -15.99 0.27 -8.05
CA TRP A 338 -16.26 1.45 -8.88
C TRP A 338 -16.33 2.75 -8.07
N ILE A 339 -16.94 2.70 -6.88
CA ILE A 339 -17.01 3.85 -5.96
C ILE A 339 -15.60 4.26 -5.50
N GLU A 340 -14.78 3.30 -5.07
CA GLU A 340 -13.40 3.55 -4.64
C GLU A 340 -12.51 4.06 -5.77
N LEU A 341 -12.71 3.55 -6.99
CA LEU A 341 -11.98 4.01 -8.17
C LEU A 341 -12.35 5.45 -8.53
N ALA A 342 -13.64 5.80 -8.55
CA ALA A 342 -14.09 7.16 -8.81
C ALA A 342 -13.56 8.14 -7.75
N TYR A 343 -13.51 7.70 -6.48
CA TYR A 343 -12.90 8.46 -5.40
C TYR A 343 -11.38 8.62 -5.58
N ALA A 344 -10.66 7.55 -5.91
CA ALA A 344 -9.21 7.57 -6.15
C ALA A 344 -8.83 8.44 -7.37
N ALA A 345 -9.68 8.49 -8.39
CA ALA A 345 -9.52 9.37 -9.55
C ALA A 345 -9.92 10.83 -9.26
N GLY A 346 -10.45 11.13 -8.07
CA GLY A 346 -10.90 12.46 -7.68
C GLY A 346 -12.20 12.93 -8.33
N LEU A 347 -12.94 12.03 -8.99
CA LEU A 347 -14.24 12.32 -9.61
C LEU A 347 -15.37 12.36 -8.57
N LEU A 348 -15.15 11.76 -7.40
CA LEU A 348 -16.08 11.65 -6.29
C LEU A 348 -15.43 12.13 -5.00
N ALA A 349 -16.13 12.91 -4.18
CA ALA A 349 -15.67 13.31 -2.84
C ALA A 349 -16.83 13.60 -1.88
N SER A 350 -16.52 13.81 -0.59
CA SER A 350 -17.46 14.41 0.36
C SER A 350 -17.57 15.93 0.11
N ASP A 351 -18.77 16.48 0.15
CA ASP A 351 -19.00 17.93 0.01
C ASP A 351 -18.40 18.74 1.17
N GLY A 352 -18.27 18.16 2.36
CA GLY A 352 -17.71 18.80 3.55
C GLY A 352 -18.66 19.79 4.22
N GLU A 353 -19.95 19.70 3.92
CA GLU A 353 -21.03 20.45 4.56
C GLU A 353 -21.34 19.88 5.97
N ALA A 354 -22.14 20.59 6.78
CA ALA A 354 -22.49 20.13 8.13
C ALA A 354 -23.17 18.74 8.15
N GLU A 355 -23.94 18.44 7.11
CA GLU A 355 -24.46 17.10 6.80
C GLU A 355 -23.75 16.56 5.56
N GLU A 356 -22.51 16.12 5.76
CA GLU A 356 -21.65 15.65 4.66
C GLU A 356 -22.32 14.59 3.79
N ARG A 357 -22.22 14.77 2.47
CA ARG A 357 -22.68 13.81 1.45
C ARG A 357 -21.61 13.59 0.41
N TYR A 358 -21.59 12.39 -0.14
CA TYR A 358 -20.80 12.11 -1.33
C TYR A 358 -21.48 12.67 -2.57
N ALA A 359 -20.74 13.39 -3.40
CA ALA A 359 -21.21 13.96 -4.65
C ALA A 359 -20.08 14.05 -5.69
N PRO A 360 -20.40 14.14 -6.99
CA PRO A 360 -19.39 14.37 -8.02
C PRO A 360 -18.63 15.69 -7.78
N THR A 361 -17.33 15.68 -8.06
CA THR A 361 -16.46 16.86 -7.99
C THR A 361 -16.51 17.65 -9.30
N PRO A 362 -16.00 18.90 -9.35
CA PRO A 362 -15.83 19.60 -10.62
C PRO A 362 -14.93 18.86 -11.63
N ALA A 363 -13.99 18.04 -11.15
CA ALA A 363 -13.12 17.23 -12.01
C ALA A 363 -13.90 16.15 -12.79
N TYR A 364 -15.08 15.75 -12.31
CA TYR A 364 -15.97 14.88 -13.09
C TYR A 364 -16.45 15.56 -14.38
N ASP A 365 -16.82 16.84 -14.31
CA ASP A 365 -17.29 17.58 -15.47
C ASP A 365 -16.15 17.77 -16.49
N GLU A 366 -14.93 18.06 -16.02
CA GLU A 366 -13.72 18.11 -16.86
C GLU A 366 -13.39 16.75 -17.49
N TRP A 367 -13.51 15.67 -16.71
CA TRP A 367 -13.25 14.31 -17.18
C TRP A 367 -14.21 13.91 -18.30
N LEU A 368 -15.49 14.30 -18.24
CA LEU A 368 -16.46 14.01 -19.30
C LEU A 368 -16.15 14.68 -20.64
N GLU A 369 -15.41 15.80 -20.64
CA GLU A 369 -14.98 16.50 -21.86
C GLU A 369 -13.77 15.86 -22.54
N LEU A 370 -13.10 14.90 -21.87
CA LEU A 370 -11.94 14.22 -22.42
C LEU A 370 -12.34 13.14 -23.46
N PRO A 371 -11.50 12.90 -24.48
CA PRO A 371 -11.65 11.74 -25.36
C PRO A 371 -11.74 10.42 -24.59
N THR A 372 -12.50 9.45 -25.08
CA THR A 372 -12.76 8.16 -24.39
C THR A 372 -11.47 7.45 -23.94
N ALA A 373 -10.42 7.43 -24.77
CA ALA A 373 -9.14 6.83 -24.39
C ALA A 373 -8.42 7.60 -23.26
N GLU A 374 -8.50 8.93 -23.25
CA GLU A 374 -7.93 9.79 -22.19
C GLU A 374 -8.66 9.58 -20.86
N ARG A 375 -10.00 9.49 -20.90
CA ARG A 375 -10.84 9.15 -19.74
C ARG A 375 -10.43 7.84 -19.10
N TRP A 376 -10.19 6.82 -19.93
CA TRP A 376 -9.68 5.53 -19.46
C TRP A 376 -8.29 5.65 -18.85
N GLY A 377 -7.40 6.45 -19.46
CA GLY A 377 -6.05 6.69 -18.96
C GLY A 377 -6.02 7.25 -17.53
N GLU A 378 -6.92 8.19 -17.20
CA GLU A 378 -7.05 8.72 -15.83
C GLU A 378 -7.45 7.63 -14.83
N LEU A 379 -8.47 6.82 -15.17
CA LEU A 379 -8.94 5.73 -14.30
C LEU A 379 -7.87 4.64 -14.13
N ALA A 380 -7.19 4.25 -15.21
CA ALA A 380 -6.16 3.22 -15.18
C ALA A 380 -4.95 3.63 -14.32
N VAL A 381 -4.54 4.90 -14.39
CA VAL A 381 -3.48 5.46 -13.55
C VAL A 381 -3.91 5.56 -12.08
N ALA A 382 -5.13 6.03 -11.82
CA ALA A 382 -5.68 6.07 -10.46
C ALA A 382 -5.70 4.67 -9.83
N TRP A 383 -6.16 3.65 -10.58
CA TRP A 383 -6.14 2.26 -10.12
C TRP A 383 -4.73 1.72 -9.90
N LEU A 384 -3.81 1.93 -10.84
CA LEU A 384 -2.44 1.38 -10.76
C LEU A 384 -1.70 1.90 -9.52
N THR A 385 -1.94 3.17 -9.15
CA THR A 385 -1.29 3.85 -8.02
C THR A 385 -2.09 3.83 -6.72
N ALA A 386 -3.33 3.31 -6.73
CA ALA A 386 -4.19 3.27 -5.55
C ALA A 386 -3.64 2.34 -4.46
N THR A 387 -3.55 2.86 -3.23
CA THR A 387 -3.29 2.08 -2.02
C THR A 387 -4.57 1.56 -1.37
N ARG A 388 -5.71 2.21 -1.64
CA ARG A 388 -7.02 1.75 -1.20
C ARG A 388 -7.36 0.41 -1.86
N THR A 389 -7.81 -0.55 -1.05
CA THR A 389 -8.07 -1.93 -1.49
C THR A 389 -9.56 -2.27 -1.35
N PRO A 390 -10.37 -2.10 -2.42
CA PRO A 390 -11.82 -2.29 -2.35
C PRO A 390 -12.23 -3.73 -2.01
N GLY A 391 -11.39 -4.71 -2.37
CA GLY A 391 -11.53 -6.13 -2.00
C GLY A 391 -11.70 -6.41 -0.50
N LEU A 392 -11.35 -5.45 0.37
CA LEU A 392 -11.48 -5.58 1.83
C LEU A 392 -12.82 -5.09 2.38
N VAL A 393 -13.64 -4.43 1.58
CA VAL A 393 -14.97 -3.97 1.99
C VAL A 393 -15.80 -5.16 2.49
N GLY A 394 -16.45 -4.99 3.64
CA GLY A 394 -17.22 -6.05 4.29
C GLY A 394 -16.39 -7.03 5.14
N SER A 395 -15.05 -7.00 5.05
CA SER A 395 -14.17 -7.74 5.97
C SER A 395 -14.00 -7.01 7.30
N GLN A 396 -13.41 -7.69 8.30
CA GLN A 396 -13.21 -7.15 9.65
C GLN A 396 -11.77 -6.66 9.86
N ASP A 397 -11.62 -5.53 10.55
CA ASP A 397 -10.34 -5.02 11.03
C ASP A 397 -9.80 -5.84 12.23
N ALA A 398 -8.59 -5.51 12.71
CA ALA A 398 -7.98 -6.15 13.88
C ALA A 398 -8.79 -5.99 15.18
N LYS A 399 -9.74 -5.03 15.22
CA LYS A 399 -10.65 -4.75 16.34
C LYS A 399 -12.05 -5.36 16.11
N GLY A 400 -12.24 -6.16 15.06
CA GLY A 400 -13.52 -6.80 14.71
C GLY A 400 -14.56 -5.88 14.07
N ARG A 401 -14.19 -4.64 13.68
CA ARG A 401 -15.09 -3.69 13.01
C ARG A 401 -15.11 -3.96 11.51
N THR A 402 -16.30 -3.90 10.90
CA THR A 402 -16.46 -4.06 9.45
C THR A 402 -15.88 -2.86 8.70
N LEU A 403 -15.11 -3.11 7.66
CA LEU A 403 -14.56 -2.10 6.77
C LEU A 403 -15.63 -1.61 5.78
N SER A 404 -15.90 -0.30 5.76
CA SER A 404 -16.86 0.36 4.87
C SER A 404 -16.19 0.88 3.60
N VAL A 405 -16.97 0.98 2.51
CA VAL A 405 -16.58 1.73 1.29
C VAL A 405 -16.40 3.20 1.67
N LEU A 406 -15.41 3.86 1.09
CA LEU A 406 -14.93 5.21 1.38
C LEU A 406 -14.49 5.40 2.85
N GLY A 407 -14.29 4.29 3.58
CA GLY A 407 -13.81 4.30 4.96
C GLY A 407 -12.29 4.55 5.04
N PRO A 408 -11.79 5.06 6.18
CA PRO A 408 -10.37 5.40 6.34
C PRO A 408 -9.44 4.16 6.39
N ASP A 409 -9.97 2.98 6.71
CA ASP A 409 -9.18 1.79 7.04
C ASP A 409 -8.95 0.84 5.84
N LEU A 410 -9.13 1.31 4.60
CA LEU A 410 -8.95 0.50 3.37
C LEU A 410 -7.55 0.57 2.74
N ASP A 411 -6.69 1.49 3.17
CA ASP A 411 -5.35 1.66 2.60
C ASP A 411 -4.40 0.52 2.95
N ARG A 412 -3.79 -0.09 1.93
CA ARG A 412 -2.74 -1.11 2.03
C ARG A 412 -1.59 -0.65 1.16
N SER A 413 -0.53 -0.15 1.77
CA SER A 413 0.65 0.39 1.08
C SER A 413 1.29 -0.63 0.11
N ALA A 414 1.28 -1.92 0.47
CA ALA A 414 1.78 -3.00 -0.38
C ALA A 414 0.92 -3.26 -1.63
N ALA A 415 -0.30 -2.71 -1.73
CA ALA A 415 -1.20 -2.97 -2.87
C ALA A 415 -0.59 -2.52 -4.20
N VAL A 416 0.07 -1.36 -4.22
CA VAL A 416 0.72 -0.81 -5.41
C VAL A 416 1.86 -1.70 -5.89
N GLU A 417 2.73 -2.14 -4.96
CA GLU A 417 3.85 -3.05 -5.25
C GLU A 417 3.34 -4.37 -5.84
N VAL A 418 2.37 -5.00 -5.17
CA VAL A 418 1.82 -6.31 -5.56
C VAL A 418 1.11 -6.22 -6.90
N ARG A 419 0.26 -5.20 -7.08
CA ARG A 419 -0.49 -4.99 -8.33
C ARG A 419 0.47 -4.84 -9.50
N ARG A 420 1.46 -3.96 -9.37
CA ARG A 420 2.47 -3.74 -10.40
C ARG A 420 3.24 -5.02 -10.70
N ARG A 421 3.68 -5.75 -9.66
CA ARG A 421 4.46 -6.98 -9.85
C ARG A 421 3.66 -8.09 -10.54
N VAL A 422 2.36 -8.23 -10.22
CA VAL A 422 1.47 -9.18 -10.92
C VAL A 422 1.40 -8.88 -12.42
N LEU A 423 1.22 -7.61 -12.78
CA LEU A 423 1.14 -7.20 -14.17
C LEU A 423 2.49 -7.33 -14.90
N GLU A 424 3.60 -7.05 -14.23
CA GLU A 424 4.96 -7.27 -14.75
C GLU A 424 5.24 -8.76 -15.00
N LEU A 425 4.88 -9.64 -14.07
CA LEU A 425 4.97 -11.09 -14.24
C LEU A 425 4.09 -11.60 -15.40
N ALA A 426 2.90 -11.03 -15.58
CA ALA A 426 2.07 -11.32 -16.74
C ALA A 426 2.69 -10.82 -18.05
N ALA A 427 3.43 -9.70 -18.00
CA ALA A 427 4.15 -9.15 -19.15
C ALA A 427 5.38 -9.97 -19.56
N GLU A 428 5.99 -10.74 -18.63
CA GLU A 428 7.08 -11.69 -18.92
C GLU A 428 6.63 -12.83 -19.87
N LEU A 429 5.32 -13.10 -19.96
CA LEU A 429 4.77 -14.05 -20.93
C LEU A 429 4.62 -13.42 -22.33
N PRO A 430 4.64 -14.23 -23.41
CA PRO A 430 4.39 -13.72 -24.76
C PRO A 430 3.05 -12.99 -24.90
N HIS A 431 2.97 -12.06 -25.86
CA HIS A 431 1.72 -11.35 -26.18
C HIS A 431 0.57 -12.35 -26.45
N GLY A 432 -0.60 -12.06 -25.89
CA GLY A 432 -1.78 -12.93 -26.03
C GLY A 432 -1.86 -14.08 -25.02
N THR A 433 -0.91 -14.20 -24.10
CA THR A 433 -0.86 -15.29 -23.12
C THR A 433 -1.46 -14.86 -21.78
N ALA A 434 -2.40 -15.64 -21.26
CA ALA A 434 -2.97 -15.47 -19.92
C ALA A 434 -2.16 -16.30 -18.90
N PRO A 435 -1.68 -15.70 -17.79
CA PRO A 435 -0.93 -16.43 -16.77
C PRO A 435 -1.86 -17.34 -15.94
N ALA A 436 -1.34 -18.48 -15.51
CA ALA A 436 -2.00 -19.31 -14.51
C ALA A 436 -1.95 -18.62 -13.13
N PRO A 437 -3.10 -18.33 -12.48
CA PRO A 437 -3.12 -17.60 -11.20
C PRO A 437 -2.23 -18.23 -10.11
N GLU A 438 -2.24 -19.56 -10.00
CA GLU A 438 -1.41 -20.27 -9.00
C GLU A 438 0.09 -20.15 -9.26
N SER A 439 0.51 -20.02 -10.53
CA SER A 439 1.92 -19.82 -10.87
C SER A 439 2.40 -18.41 -10.47
N LEU A 440 1.54 -17.39 -10.63
CA LEU A 440 1.80 -16.03 -10.15
C LEU A 440 1.90 -16.00 -8.63
N LEU A 441 0.97 -16.64 -7.92
CA LEU A 441 0.99 -16.70 -6.46
C LEU A 441 2.23 -17.44 -5.94
N SER A 442 2.60 -18.55 -6.55
CA SER A 442 3.84 -19.27 -6.23
C SER A 442 5.07 -18.38 -6.43
N ARG A 443 5.13 -17.63 -7.55
CA ARG A 443 6.22 -16.69 -7.82
C ARG A 443 6.27 -15.53 -6.81
N LEU A 444 5.14 -14.92 -6.47
CA LEU A 444 5.07 -13.84 -5.49
C LEU A 444 5.47 -14.28 -4.07
N ARG A 445 5.09 -15.51 -3.68
CA ARG A 445 5.51 -16.11 -2.40
C ARG A 445 7.01 -16.41 -2.37
N TRP A 446 7.56 -16.87 -3.48
CA TRP A 446 9.00 -17.09 -3.60
C TRP A 446 9.79 -15.77 -3.52
N GLU A 447 9.31 -14.69 -4.13
CA GLU A 447 10.01 -13.39 -4.13
C GLU A 447 10.03 -12.70 -2.76
N ARG A 448 9.00 -12.86 -1.93
CA ARG A 448 8.85 -12.21 -0.62
C ARG A 448 8.18 -13.14 0.42
N PRO A 449 8.85 -14.23 0.86
CA PRO A 449 8.25 -15.27 1.69
C PRO A 449 7.80 -14.80 3.08
N LEU A 450 8.40 -13.73 3.63
CA LEU A 450 8.05 -13.19 4.95
C LEU A 450 6.95 -12.10 4.92
N ARG A 451 6.54 -11.61 3.73
CA ARG A 451 5.50 -10.57 3.58
C ARG A 451 4.08 -11.13 3.41
N GLY A 452 3.89 -12.42 3.70
CA GLY A 452 2.58 -13.09 3.73
C GLY A 452 2.37 -13.81 5.07
N ASP A 453 1.11 -14.04 5.44
CA ASP A 453 0.80 -14.93 6.57
C ASP A 453 1.21 -16.37 6.22
N ALA A 454 1.50 -17.20 7.24
CA ALA A 454 1.88 -18.60 7.05
C ALA A 454 0.96 -19.32 6.03
N ALA A 455 1.57 -20.08 5.12
CA ALA A 455 0.89 -20.75 4.01
C ALA A 455 -0.37 -21.50 4.49
N GLY A 456 -1.52 -21.17 3.89
CA GLY A 456 -2.82 -21.75 4.22
C GLY A 456 -3.72 -20.91 5.14
N SER A 457 -3.26 -19.76 5.62
CA SER A 457 -4.13 -18.81 6.32
C SER A 457 -5.05 -18.09 5.33
N THR A 458 -6.37 -18.14 5.56
CA THR A 458 -7.40 -17.36 4.84
C THR A 458 -7.19 -15.83 4.95
N LYS A 459 -6.18 -15.38 5.70
CA LYS A 459 -5.84 -13.98 5.95
C LYS A 459 -4.73 -13.43 5.04
N ASP A 460 -4.03 -14.26 4.24
CA ASP A 460 -2.93 -13.81 3.36
C ASP A 460 -3.39 -12.66 2.44
N LEU A 461 -3.03 -11.44 2.81
CA LEU A 461 -3.45 -10.24 2.12
C LEU A 461 -2.74 -10.10 0.77
N ARG A 462 -1.47 -10.52 0.67
CA ARG A 462 -0.68 -10.39 -0.56
C ARG A 462 -1.27 -11.26 -1.67
N ALA A 463 -1.62 -12.50 -1.36
CA ALA A 463 -2.30 -13.38 -2.33
C ALA A 463 -3.69 -12.85 -2.73
N ARG A 464 -4.47 -12.30 -1.80
CA ARG A 464 -5.77 -11.71 -2.11
C ARG A 464 -5.65 -10.48 -3.00
N VAL A 465 -4.71 -9.58 -2.72
CA VAL A 465 -4.42 -8.42 -3.58
C VAL A 465 -4.00 -8.85 -4.98
N ALA A 466 -3.20 -9.92 -5.10
CA ALA A 466 -2.83 -10.45 -6.40
C ALA A 466 -4.06 -11.00 -7.18
N ALA A 467 -4.95 -11.73 -6.51
CA ALA A 467 -6.19 -12.23 -7.11
C ALA A 467 -7.15 -11.10 -7.52
N TRP A 468 -7.32 -10.08 -6.67
CA TRP A 468 -8.10 -8.90 -7.00
C TRP A 468 -7.48 -8.13 -8.17
N THR A 469 -6.15 -7.99 -8.21
CA THR A 469 -5.45 -7.33 -9.33
C THR A 469 -5.82 -7.98 -10.67
N LEU A 470 -5.83 -9.31 -10.76
CA LEU A 470 -6.20 -10.00 -12.00
C LEU A 470 -7.65 -9.73 -12.42
N SER A 471 -8.57 -9.66 -11.45
CA SER A 471 -9.99 -9.41 -11.71
C SER A 471 -10.25 -7.94 -12.08
N GLU A 472 -9.66 -7.01 -11.33
CA GLU A 472 -9.77 -5.56 -11.55
C GLU A 472 -9.10 -5.13 -12.85
N ALA A 473 -7.98 -5.76 -13.23
CA ALA A 473 -7.32 -5.51 -14.51
C ALA A 473 -8.21 -5.90 -15.70
N GLU A 474 -8.98 -7.00 -15.60
CA GLU A 474 -9.93 -7.40 -16.62
C GLU A 474 -11.11 -6.43 -16.68
N LEU A 475 -11.67 -6.04 -15.53
CA LEU A 475 -12.78 -5.07 -15.45
C LEU A 475 -12.42 -3.72 -16.06
N LEU A 476 -11.18 -3.25 -15.85
CA LEU A 476 -10.70 -1.99 -16.41
C LEU A 476 -10.23 -2.11 -17.87
N GLY A 477 -10.20 -3.31 -18.44
CA GLY A 477 -9.66 -3.54 -19.76
C GLY A 477 -8.14 -3.33 -19.85
N VAL A 478 -7.40 -3.48 -18.75
CA VAL A 478 -5.94 -3.60 -18.78
C VAL A 478 -5.54 -4.99 -19.32
N THR A 479 -6.31 -6.01 -18.96
CA THR A 479 -6.27 -7.35 -19.56
C THR A 479 -7.53 -7.61 -20.39
N GLY A 480 -7.43 -8.56 -21.32
CA GLY A 480 -8.57 -9.09 -22.05
C GLY A 480 -8.44 -10.61 -22.19
N ARG A 481 -9.50 -11.35 -21.87
CA ARG A 481 -9.46 -12.82 -21.77
C ARG A 481 -8.38 -13.32 -20.80
N GLY A 482 -8.08 -12.53 -19.76
CA GLY A 482 -7.05 -12.82 -18.76
C GLY A 482 -5.61 -12.62 -19.25
N ALA A 483 -5.38 -12.20 -20.50
CA ALA A 483 -4.05 -11.89 -21.03
C ALA A 483 -3.81 -10.37 -21.03
N LEU A 484 -2.55 -9.95 -20.81
CA LEU A 484 -2.20 -8.53 -20.81
C LEU A 484 -2.28 -7.93 -22.22
N SER A 485 -3.11 -6.89 -22.37
CA SER A 485 -3.31 -6.18 -23.63
C SER A 485 -2.11 -5.32 -24.03
N THR A 486 -2.07 -4.87 -25.28
CA THR A 486 -1.04 -3.97 -25.80
C THR A 486 -1.02 -2.63 -25.04
N HIS A 487 -2.17 -2.00 -24.80
CA HIS A 487 -2.24 -0.77 -24.00
C HIS A 487 -1.96 -1.02 -22.51
N GLY A 488 -2.31 -2.20 -21.97
CA GLY A 488 -1.91 -2.62 -20.63
C GLY A 488 -0.39 -2.74 -20.47
N ARG A 489 0.31 -3.34 -21.45
CA ARG A 489 1.79 -3.41 -21.49
C ARG A 489 2.41 -2.02 -21.59
N ALA A 490 1.84 -1.14 -22.42
CA ALA A 490 2.30 0.24 -22.57
C ALA A 490 2.22 1.03 -21.25
N LEU A 491 1.19 0.79 -20.44
CA LEU A 491 1.02 1.41 -19.12
C LEU A 491 2.14 1.01 -18.13
N LEU A 492 2.71 -0.19 -18.27
CA LEU A 492 3.82 -0.65 -17.42
C LEU A 492 5.18 -0.08 -17.82
N GLY A 493 5.39 0.20 -19.11
CA GLY A 493 6.66 0.72 -19.64
C GLY A 493 6.98 0.25 -21.05
N GLY A 494 6.46 -0.91 -21.47
CA GLY A 494 6.75 -1.57 -22.75
C GLY A 494 8.11 -2.28 -22.78
N GLU A 495 8.32 -3.18 -23.74
CA GLU A 495 9.64 -3.79 -24.00
C GLU A 495 10.57 -2.74 -24.65
N GLY A 496 11.77 -2.56 -24.10
CA GLY A 496 12.83 -1.72 -24.68
C GLY A 496 12.87 -0.24 -24.26
N HIS A 497 11.86 0.27 -23.55
CA HIS A 497 11.94 1.57 -22.87
C HIS A 497 11.91 1.27 -21.38
N GLY A 498 12.98 1.60 -20.66
CA GLY A 498 13.12 1.23 -19.24
C GLY A 498 11.85 1.54 -18.43
N ALA A 499 11.55 0.68 -17.45
CA ALA A 499 10.41 0.82 -16.52
C ALA A 499 10.42 2.12 -15.68
N ASP A 500 11.42 2.97 -15.91
CA ASP A 500 11.76 4.24 -15.26
C ASP A 500 11.19 5.49 -15.96
N GLY A 501 10.48 5.33 -17.09
CA GLY A 501 9.82 6.47 -17.74
C GLY A 501 8.70 7.09 -16.87
N PRO A 502 8.52 8.43 -16.88
CA PRO A 502 7.43 9.10 -16.18
C PRO A 502 6.07 8.43 -16.44
N LEU A 503 5.23 8.32 -15.40
CA LEU A 503 3.92 7.68 -15.51
C LEU A 503 3.02 8.36 -16.57
N ALA A 504 3.17 9.68 -16.75
CA ALA A 504 2.49 10.43 -17.79
C ALA A 504 2.83 9.93 -19.21
N ASP A 505 4.10 9.64 -19.50
CA ASP A 505 4.52 9.14 -20.82
C ASP A 505 4.00 7.72 -21.06
N ARG A 506 3.97 6.89 -20.01
CA ARG A 506 3.41 5.53 -20.07
C ARG A 506 1.91 5.56 -20.33
N ARG A 507 1.18 6.44 -19.62
CA ARG A 507 -0.24 6.71 -19.87
C ARG A 507 -0.46 7.16 -21.31
N ALA A 508 0.28 8.15 -21.81
CA ALA A 508 0.12 8.65 -23.18
C ALA A 508 0.29 7.54 -24.24
N ARG A 509 1.26 6.62 -24.06
CA ARG A 509 1.43 5.45 -24.94
C ARG A 509 0.27 4.47 -24.87
N ALA A 510 -0.25 4.21 -23.67
CA ALA A 510 -1.40 3.34 -23.46
C ALA A 510 -2.67 3.93 -24.12
N VAL A 511 -2.95 5.21 -23.89
CA VAL A 511 -4.05 5.97 -24.50
C VAL A 511 -3.98 5.91 -26.03
N LYS A 512 -2.79 6.16 -26.60
CA LYS A 512 -2.58 6.09 -28.05
C LYS A 512 -2.84 4.69 -28.63
N SER A 513 -2.53 3.64 -27.87
CA SER A 513 -2.71 2.24 -28.30
C SER A 513 -4.17 1.80 -28.20
N LEU A 514 -4.90 2.28 -27.19
CA LEU A 514 -6.32 1.97 -26.97
C LEU A 514 -7.25 2.73 -27.93
N GLY A 515 -6.94 3.99 -28.25
CA GLY A 515 -7.79 4.88 -29.04
C GLY A 515 -8.40 4.24 -30.31
N PRO A 516 -7.60 3.62 -31.19
CA PRO A 516 -8.10 2.99 -32.42
C PRO A 516 -8.99 1.76 -32.22
N LEU A 517 -9.03 1.19 -31.01
CA LEU A 517 -9.83 0.00 -30.67
C LEU A 517 -11.19 0.34 -30.07
N LEU A 518 -11.37 1.59 -29.62
CA LEU A 518 -12.61 2.05 -29.03
C LEU A 518 -13.62 2.41 -30.13
N PRO A 519 -14.93 2.16 -29.93
CA PRO A 519 -15.94 2.59 -30.89
C PRO A 519 -15.94 4.11 -31.02
N GLU A 520 -15.99 4.62 -32.26
CA GLU A 520 -16.20 6.04 -32.51
C GLU A 520 -17.63 6.43 -32.06
N PRO A 521 -17.77 7.49 -31.24
CA PRO A 521 -19.08 8.06 -30.94
C PRO A 521 -19.81 8.48 -32.22
N LEU A 522 -21.13 8.28 -32.22
CA LEU A 522 -22.02 8.60 -33.32
C LEU A 522 -22.79 9.87 -32.98
N ASP A 523 -22.85 10.77 -33.95
CA ASP A 523 -23.68 11.98 -33.92
C ASP A 523 -25.13 11.72 -34.39
N HIS A 524 -25.53 10.45 -34.52
CA HIS A 524 -26.83 10.10 -35.09
C HIS A 524 -27.44 8.79 -34.55
N VAL A 525 -28.76 8.67 -34.73
CA VAL A 525 -29.58 7.49 -34.46
C VAL A 525 -30.37 7.05 -35.70
N LEU A 526 -30.90 5.83 -35.67
CA LEU A 526 -31.82 5.29 -36.67
C LEU A 526 -33.24 5.31 -36.10
N LEU A 527 -34.10 6.18 -36.60
CA LEU A 527 -35.51 6.25 -36.21
C LEU A 527 -36.33 5.19 -36.96
N GLN A 528 -37.19 4.49 -36.21
CA GLN A 528 -38.06 3.42 -36.70
C GLN A 528 -39.56 3.79 -36.54
N ALA A 529 -40.42 3.16 -37.33
CA ALA A 529 -41.85 3.49 -37.39
C ALA A 529 -42.64 3.12 -36.13
N ASP A 530 -42.08 2.30 -35.24
CA ASP A 530 -42.67 1.83 -33.98
C ASP A 530 -42.32 2.73 -32.78
N LEU A 531 -41.97 3.99 -33.04
CA LEU A 531 -41.58 5.00 -32.06
C LEU A 531 -40.31 4.64 -31.30
N THR A 532 -39.36 3.98 -31.97
CA THR A 532 -38.04 3.69 -31.40
C THR A 532 -36.92 4.39 -32.17
N ALA A 533 -35.83 4.70 -31.46
CA ALA A 533 -34.54 5.09 -32.02
C ALA A 533 -33.51 4.03 -31.67
N VAL A 534 -32.73 3.58 -32.66
CA VAL A 534 -31.64 2.63 -32.46
C VAL A 534 -30.31 3.36 -32.63
N ALA A 535 -29.47 3.30 -31.60
CA ALA A 535 -28.09 3.75 -31.63
C ALA A 535 -27.17 2.53 -31.82
N PRO A 536 -26.59 2.31 -33.02
CA PRO A 536 -25.75 1.14 -33.29
C PRO A 536 -24.35 1.19 -32.65
N GLY A 537 -24.06 2.24 -31.88
CA GLY A 537 -22.81 2.48 -31.16
C GLY A 537 -23.02 3.57 -30.09
N PRO A 538 -21.93 4.00 -29.40
CA PRO A 538 -21.99 5.13 -28.48
C PRO A 538 -22.54 6.35 -29.19
N LEU A 539 -23.35 7.15 -28.50
CA LEU A 539 -23.76 8.46 -29.02
C LEU A 539 -22.83 9.54 -28.48
N ASP A 540 -22.61 10.59 -29.27
CA ASP A 540 -21.99 11.81 -28.76
C ASP A 540 -22.80 12.39 -27.59
N ARG A 541 -22.09 12.95 -26.61
CA ARG A 541 -22.68 13.35 -25.32
C ARG A 541 -23.90 14.28 -25.45
N PRO A 542 -23.88 15.38 -26.24
CA PRO A 542 -25.04 16.25 -26.38
C PRO A 542 -26.28 15.53 -26.95
N LEU A 543 -26.05 14.60 -27.87
CA LEU A 543 -27.10 13.76 -28.46
C LEU A 543 -27.66 12.79 -27.41
N ALA A 544 -26.79 12.11 -26.67
CA ALA A 544 -27.17 11.15 -25.63
C ALA A 544 -27.97 11.81 -24.49
N GLU A 545 -27.54 12.98 -24.00
CA GLU A 545 -28.21 13.73 -22.93
C GLU A 545 -29.62 14.17 -23.38
N THR A 546 -29.73 14.71 -24.58
CA THR A 546 -31.03 15.14 -25.13
C THR A 546 -31.97 13.93 -25.34
N LEU A 547 -31.46 12.82 -25.89
CA LEU A 547 -32.23 11.58 -26.05
C LEU A 547 -32.69 10.99 -24.71
N ALA A 548 -31.87 11.06 -23.66
CA ALA A 548 -32.22 10.56 -22.33
C ALA A 548 -33.39 11.34 -21.69
N VAL A 549 -33.58 12.61 -22.06
CA VAL A 549 -34.76 13.39 -21.67
C VAL A 549 -35.95 13.06 -22.56
N LEU A 550 -35.74 12.96 -23.87
CA LEU A 550 -36.78 12.84 -24.89
C LEU A 550 -37.36 11.43 -25.06
N ALA A 551 -36.63 10.39 -24.64
CA ALA A 551 -36.99 8.99 -24.79
C ALA A 551 -36.60 8.16 -23.55
N GLU A 552 -37.13 6.94 -23.47
CA GLU A 552 -36.80 5.96 -22.42
C GLU A 552 -35.93 4.84 -23.00
N ILE A 553 -34.93 4.38 -22.24
CA ILE A 553 -34.09 3.26 -22.70
C ILE A 553 -34.87 1.96 -22.48
N GLU A 554 -35.13 1.23 -23.56
CA GLU A 554 -35.83 -0.06 -23.52
C GLU A 554 -34.84 -1.23 -23.38
N SER A 555 -33.67 -1.13 -24.03
CA SER A 555 -32.62 -2.13 -23.94
C SER A 555 -31.24 -1.50 -24.07
N LYS A 556 -30.31 -1.97 -23.21
CA LYS A 556 -28.87 -1.70 -23.30
C LYS A 556 -28.19 -2.96 -23.88
N GLY A 557 -27.45 -2.83 -24.98
CA GLY A 557 -26.79 -3.95 -25.67
C GLY A 557 -25.84 -3.47 -26.77
N GLY A 558 -25.54 -4.33 -27.75
CA GLY A 558 -24.70 -3.96 -28.91
C GLY A 558 -25.27 -2.80 -29.76
N ALA A 559 -26.56 -2.51 -29.60
CA ALA A 559 -27.19 -1.26 -30.01
C ALA A 559 -28.17 -0.83 -28.90
N THR A 560 -28.14 0.45 -28.51
CA THR A 560 -29.08 0.98 -27.51
C THR A 560 -30.39 1.33 -28.19
N VAL A 561 -31.50 0.82 -27.66
CA VAL A 561 -32.85 1.08 -28.18
C VAL A 561 -33.55 2.05 -27.23
N TYR A 562 -33.95 3.20 -27.77
CA TYR A 562 -34.72 4.21 -27.10
C TYR A 562 -36.16 4.18 -27.60
N ARG A 563 -37.14 4.29 -26.69
CA ARG A 563 -38.56 4.36 -27.01
C ARG A 563 -39.11 5.74 -26.68
N PHE A 564 -39.75 6.37 -27.66
CA PHE A 564 -40.48 7.61 -27.45
C PHE A 564 -41.88 7.31 -26.93
N THR A 565 -42.24 7.93 -25.81
CA THR A 565 -43.57 7.81 -25.20
C THR A 565 -44.20 9.19 -25.03
N PRO A 566 -45.53 9.31 -24.87
CA PRO A 566 -46.15 10.58 -24.54
C PRO A 566 -45.56 11.23 -23.27
N GLY A 567 -45.12 10.42 -22.30
CA GLY A 567 -44.49 10.87 -21.07
C GLY A 567 -43.08 11.42 -21.28
N SER A 568 -42.24 10.74 -22.08
CA SER A 568 -40.88 11.19 -22.37
C SER A 568 -40.87 12.48 -23.21
N VAL A 569 -41.77 12.59 -24.19
CA VAL A 569 -41.94 13.81 -24.98
C VAL A 569 -42.42 14.97 -24.10
N ARG A 570 -43.38 14.73 -23.21
CA ARG A 570 -43.83 15.76 -22.25
C ARG A 570 -42.69 16.22 -21.34
N ARG A 571 -41.87 15.29 -20.85
CA ARG A 571 -40.70 15.59 -20.01
C ARG A 571 -39.74 16.55 -20.72
N ALA A 572 -39.50 16.35 -22.02
CA ALA A 572 -38.68 17.27 -22.81
C ALA A 572 -39.31 18.67 -22.95
N LEU A 573 -40.63 18.76 -23.15
CA LEU A 573 -41.34 20.05 -23.18
C LEU A 573 -41.32 20.75 -21.81
N ASP A 574 -41.49 20.00 -20.73
CA ASP A 574 -41.40 20.52 -19.35
C ASP A 574 -39.99 21.00 -19.00
N ALA A 575 -38.96 20.40 -19.60
CA ALA A 575 -37.57 20.83 -19.53
C ALA A 575 -37.27 22.06 -20.41
N GLY A 576 -38.26 22.61 -21.12
CA GLY A 576 -38.17 23.86 -21.86
C GLY A 576 -37.90 23.70 -23.37
N MET A 577 -37.90 22.50 -23.92
CA MET A 577 -37.77 22.31 -25.38
C MET A 577 -39.09 22.66 -26.08
N ALA A 578 -39.06 23.45 -27.16
CA ALA A 578 -40.25 23.64 -27.99
C ALA A 578 -40.45 22.45 -28.94
N ALA A 579 -41.68 22.24 -29.42
CA ALA A 579 -41.98 21.19 -30.40
C ALA A 579 -41.14 21.33 -31.68
N SER A 580 -40.92 22.56 -32.14
CA SER A 580 -40.03 22.87 -33.27
C SER A 580 -38.59 22.43 -33.02
N ASP A 581 -38.10 22.58 -31.79
CA ASP A 581 -36.74 22.23 -31.41
C ASP A 581 -36.58 20.71 -31.38
N VAL A 582 -37.59 19.99 -30.88
CA VAL A 582 -37.65 18.53 -30.91
C VAL A 582 -37.61 18.00 -32.34
N HIS A 583 -38.44 18.56 -33.24
CA HIS A 583 -38.42 18.17 -34.66
C HIS A 583 -37.08 18.48 -35.32
N ALA A 584 -36.50 19.66 -35.08
CA ALA A 584 -35.21 20.05 -35.62
C ALA A 584 -34.08 19.13 -35.11
N PHE A 585 -34.12 18.79 -33.82
CA PHE A 585 -33.18 17.85 -33.20
C PHE A 585 -33.26 16.46 -33.83
N LEU A 586 -34.47 15.89 -33.94
CA LEU A 586 -34.69 14.58 -34.56
C LEU A 586 -34.28 14.56 -36.04
N ALA A 587 -34.55 15.64 -36.77
CA ALA A 587 -34.14 15.76 -38.17
C ALA A 587 -32.63 15.86 -38.34
N THR A 588 -31.94 16.52 -37.41
CA THR A 588 -30.49 16.71 -37.46
C THR A 588 -29.74 15.42 -37.14
N HIS A 589 -30.18 14.69 -36.10
CA HIS A 589 -29.46 13.53 -35.57
C HIS A 589 -30.05 12.19 -36.04
N SER A 590 -30.92 12.17 -37.05
CA SER A 590 -31.44 10.91 -37.60
C SER A 590 -30.85 10.61 -38.97
N ARG A 591 -30.33 9.40 -39.16
CA ARG A 591 -29.92 8.90 -40.49
C ARG A 591 -31.09 8.43 -41.35
N THR A 592 -32.23 8.17 -40.75
CA THR A 592 -33.48 7.86 -41.45
C THR A 592 -34.43 9.07 -41.41
N PRO A 593 -35.34 9.24 -42.39
CA PRO A 593 -36.36 10.27 -42.30
C PRO A 593 -37.19 10.11 -41.01
N VAL A 594 -37.54 11.21 -40.37
CA VAL A 594 -38.37 11.19 -39.14
C VAL A 594 -39.72 10.51 -39.46
N PRO A 595 -40.06 9.39 -38.81
CA PRO A 595 -41.29 8.68 -39.08
C PRO A 595 -42.52 9.52 -38.75
N GLN A 596 -43.51 9.51 -39.63
CA GLN A 596 -44.75 10.27 -39.45
C GLN A 596 -45.47 9.99 -38.10
N PRO A 597 -45.52 8.75 -37.57
CA PRO A 597 -46.06 8.50 -36.23
C PRO A 597 -45.36 9.27 -35.11
N LEU A 598 -44.03 9.41 -35.19
CA LEU A 598 -43.24 10.15 -34.20
C LEU A 598 -43.52 11.65 -34.29
N SER A 599 -43.60 12.19 -35.51
CA SER A 599 -43.97 13.60 -35.70
C SER A 599 -45.36 13.91 -35.13
N TYR A 600 -46.34 13.03 -35.36
CA TYR A 600 -47.68 13.18 -34.77
C TYR A 600 -47.68 13.13 -33.25
N LEU A 601 -46.89 12.22 -32.64
CA LEU A 601 -46.76 12.13 -31.19
C LEU A 601 -46.25 13.45 -30.60
N VAL A 602 -45.18 14.03 -31.18
CA VAL A 602 -44.61 15.31 -30.73
C VAL A 602 -45.64 16.43 -30.81
N ASP A 603 -46.33 16.57 -31.94
CA ASP A 603 -47.32 17.63 -32.13
C ASP A 603 -48.56 17.47 -31.23
N ASP A 604 -49.02 16.24 -31.01
CA ASP A 604 -50.18 15.97 -30.15
C ASP A 604 -49.89 16.28 -28.67
N VAL A 605 -48.69 15.91 -28.19
CA VAL A 605 -48.26 16.22 -26.82
C VAL A 605 -48.05 17.73 -26.66
N ALA A 606 -47.41 18.39 -27.64
CA ALA A 606 -47.19 19.82 -27.63
C ALA A 606 -48.48 20.64 -27.66
N ARG A 607 -49.48 20.24 -28.44
CA ARG A 607 -50.80 20.91 -28.43
C ARG A 607 -51.44 20.88 -27.06
N ARG A 608 -51.31 19.77 -26.33
CA ARG A 608 -51.88 19.60 -24.99
C ARG A 608 -51.03 20.27 -23.88
N HIS A 609 -49.77 20.57 -24.17
CA HIS A 609 -48.83 21.24 -23.28
C HIS A 609 -49.15 22.75 -23.22
N GLY A 610 -49.32 23.29 -22.01
CA GLY A 610 -49.58 24.73 -21.82
C GLY A 610 -51.02 25.24 -22.00
N HIS A 611 -52.04 24.37 -22.15
CA HIS A 611 -53.46 24.78 -22.15
C HIS A 611 -53.93 25.40 -20.82
N LEU A 612 -53.28 25.04 -19.71
CA LEU A 612 -53.47 25.64 -18.41
C LEU A 612 -52.46 26.79 -18.25
N ARG A 613 -52.97 28.02 -18.08
CA ARG A 613 -52.14 29.22 -17.87
C ARG A 613 -51.92 29.44 -16.38
N ILE A 614 -50.65 29.45 -15.99
CA ILE A 614 -50.22 29.69 -14.63
C ILE A 614 -49.70 31.12 -14.56
N GLY A 615 -50.30 31.96 -13.71
CA GLY A 615 -49.73 33.25 -13.36
C GLY A 615 -48.81 33.10 -12.16
N ALA A 616 -47.67 33.78 -12.14
CA ALA A 616 -46.80 33.79 -10.97
C ALA A 616 -47.53 34.50 -9.80
N ALA A 617 -47.83 33.73 -8.76
CA ALA A 617 -48.05 34.23 -7.42
C ALA A 617 -46.83 33.76 -6.63
N SER A 618 -45.93 34.69 -6.31
CA SER A 618 -44.71 34.38 -5.57
C SER A 618 -45.04 33.85 -4.17
N ALA A 619 -46.19 34.23 -3.62
CA ALA A 619 -46.79 33.64 -2.43
C ALA A 619 -48.32 33.79 -2.46
N TYR A 620 -49.02 33.09 -1.57
CA TYR A 620 -50.45 33.28 -1.35
C TYR A 620 -50.77 33.41 0.14
N VAL A 621 -51.85 34.11 0.45
CA VAL A 621 -52.41 34.22 1.80
C VAL A 621 -53.78 33.56 1.78
N ARG A 622 -53.97 32.55 2.62
CA ARG A 622 -55.27 31.93 2.88
C ARG A 622 -55.79 32.37 4.24
N CYS A 623 -57.04 32.80 4.30
CA CYS A 623 -57.71 33.12 5.56
C CYS A 623 -59.19 32.78 5.44
N ASP A 624 -59.75 32.11 6.45
CA ASP A 624 -61.15 31.70 6.45
C ASP A 624 -62.12 32.88 6.70
N ASP A 625 -61.59 34.04 7.08
CA ASP A 625 -62.35 35.30 7.23
C ASP A 625 -62.12 36.24 6.03
N ASP A 626 -63.14 36.33 5.18
CA ASP A 626 -63.17 37.21 4.00
C ASP A 626 -62.98 38.69 4.39
N ALA A 627 -63.61 39.13 5.48
CA ALA A 627 -63.57 40.52 5.91
C ALA A 627 -62.14 40.93 6.29
N LEU A 628 -61.37 40.02 6.90
CA LEU A 628 -59.97 40.23 7.23
C LEU A 628 -59.08 40.39 5.99
N LEU A 629 -59.30 39.58 4.94
CA LEU A 629 -58.58 39.74 3.67
C LEU A 629 -58.96 41.04 2.95
N GLY A 630 -60.22 41.45 3.09
CA GLY A 630 -60.71 42.75 2.63
C GLY A 630 -60.00 43.92 3.34
N GLU A 631 -59.82 43.82 4.66
CA GLU A 631 -59.09 44.80 5.46
C GLU A 631 -57.61 44.88 5.07
N ILE A 632 -56.94 43.74 4.91
CA ILE A 632 -55.53 43.67 4.48
C ILE A 632 -55.34 44.32 3.10
N LEU A 633 -56.23 44.06 2.14
CA LEU A 633 -56.18 44.68 0.81
C LEU A 633 -56.46 46.19 0.83
N ALA A 634 -57.27 46.67 1.78
CA ALA A 634 -57.62 48.08 1.92
C ALA A 634 -56.58 48.90 2.71
N ASP A 635 -55.77 48.25 3.55
CA ASP A 635 -54.70 48.92 4.30
C ASP A 635 -53.59 49.40 3.35
N LYS A 636 -53.30 50.70 3.36
CA LYS A 636 -52.26 51.32 2.53
C LYS A 636 -50.88 50.72 2.76
N ARG A 637 -50.60 50.14 3.93
CA ARG A 637 -49.34 49.48 4.25
C ARG A 637 -49.09 48.19 3.45
N SER A 638 -50.13 47.56 2.90
CA SER A 638 -50.01 46.32 2.12
C SER A 638 -49.69 46.52 0.63
N GLN A 639 -49.71 47.76 0.14
CA GLN A 639 -49.50 48.09 -1.29
C GLN A 639 -48.15 47.59 -1.83
N GLY A 640 -47.11 47.58 -0.98
CA GLY A 640 -45.78 47.09 -1.34
C GLY A 640 -45.68 45.57 -1.50
N LEU A 641 -46.67 44.80 -1.06
CA LEU A 641 -46.69 43.33 -1.10
C LEU A 641 -47.27 42.78 -2.42
N GLY A 642 -47.81 43.67 -3.28
CA GLY A 642 -48.34 43.29 -4.60
C GLY A 642 -49.49 42.28 -4.51
N LEU A 643 -50.41 42.48 -3.56
CA LEU A 643 -51.52 41.57 -3.30
C LEU A 643 -52.62 41.69 -4.37
N ARG A 644 -53.13 40.55 -4.81
CA ARG A 644 -54.24 40.41 -5.76
C ARG A 644 -55.18 39.30 -5.30
N ARG A 645 -56.47 39.57 -5.27
CA ARG A 645 -57.47 38.58 -4.87
C ARG A 645 -57.65 37.50 -5.93
N LEU A 646 -57.55 36.23 -5.53
CA LEU A 646 -57.80 35.07 -6.39
C LEU A 646 -59.15 34.41 -6.07
N ALA A 647 -59.56 34.41 -4.80
CA ALA A 647 -60.82 33.88 -4.31
C ALA A 647 -61.29 34.63 -3.05
N PRO A 648 -62.51 34.41 -2.53
CA PRO A 648 -62.98 35.06 -1.31
C PRO A 648 -62.07 34.86 -0.09
N THR A 649 -61.43 33.70 0.03
CA THR A 649 -60.55 33.35 1.16
C THR A 649 -59.07 33.28 0.77
N VAL A 650 -58.70 33.75 -0.44
CA VAL A 650 -57.32 33.62 -0.96
C VAL A 650 -56.84 34.86 -1.70
N LEU A 651 -55.68 35.38 -1.26
CA LEU A 651 -54.91 36.41 -1.96
C LEU A 651 -53.64 35.79 -2.57
N ALA A 652 -53.26 36.22 -3.77
CA ALA A 652 -51.92 36.04 -4.32
C ALA A 652 -51.08 37.28 -4.05
N ALA A 653 -49.79 37.10 -3.80
CA ALA A 653 -48.80 38.16 -3.68
C ALA A 653 -47.76 38.04 -4.80
N GLN A 654 -47.21 39.17 -5.22
CA GLN A 654 -46.05 39.22 -6.11
C GLN A 654 -44.73 39.16 -5.32
N SER A 655 -44.76 39.47 -4.02
CA SER A 655 -43.64 39.27 -3.10
C SER A 655 -43.45 37.79 -2.75
N ASP A 656 -42.21 37.37 -2.52
CA ASP A 656 -41.89 36.01 -2.08
C ASP A 656 -42.48 35.71 -0.68
N PRO A 657 -42.59 34.42 -0.29
CA PRO A 657 -43.27 34.03 0.94
C PRO A 657 -42.61 34.59 2.21
N ALA A 658 -41.30 34.80 2.23
CA ALA A 658 -40.60 35.33 3.40
C ALA A 658 -40.89 36.83 3.57
N SER A 659 -40.76 37.60 2.48
CA SER A 659 -41.09 39.03 2.47
C SER A 659 -42.57 39.29 2.80
N LEU A 660 -43.47 38.44 2.29
CA LEU A 660 -44.90 38.52 2.59
C LEU A 660 -45.20 38.24 4.08
N LEU A 661 -44.55 37.21 4.65
CA LEU A 661 -44.73 36.80 6.03
C LEU A 661 -44.20 37.85 7.01
N GLU A 662 -43.08 38.49 6.71
CA GLU A 662 -42.55 39.63 7.47
C GLU A 662 -43.44 40.88 7.35
N GLY A 663 -43.88 41.22 6.13
CA GLY A 663 -44.72 42.38 5.87
C GLY A 663 -46.06 42.33 6.60
N LEU A 664 -46.71 41.17 6.60
CA LEU A 664 -47.98 40.96 7.32
C LEU A 664 -47.78 40.99 8.86
N ARG A 665 -46.64 40.50 9.38
CA ARG A 665 -46.30 40.63 10.82
C ARG A 665 -46.11 42.08 11.24
N ALA A 666 -45.43 42.87 10.41
CA ALA A 666 -45.22 44.30 10.67
C ALA A 666 -46.55 45.09 10.68
N MET A 667 -47.58 44.61 9.98
CA MET A 667 -48.93 45.18 10.00
C MET A 667 -49.75 44.77 11.24
N GLY A 668 -49.26 43.83 12.05
CA GLY A 668 -49.91 43.33 13.27
C GLY A 668 -50.61 41.98 13.13
N TYR A 669 -50.46 41.28 11.99
CA TYR A 669 -51.05 39.97 11.76
C TYR A 669 -50.08 38.81 12.12
N ALA A 670 -50.58 37.59 12.29
CA ALA A 670 -49.78 36.42 12.69
C ALA A 670 -49.82 35.27 11.66
N PRO A 671 -49.19 35.41 10.47
CA PRO A 671 -49.17 34.37 9.43
C PRO A 671 -48.16 33.23 9.69
N ALA A 672 -48.48 32.05 9.16
CA ALA A 672 -47.62 30.86 9.12
C ALA A 672 -47.30 30.48 7.66
N ALA A 673 -46.10 29.95 7.39
CA ALA A 673 -45.73 29.49 6.05
C ALA A 673 -46.48 28.20 5.70
N GLU A 674 -46.88 28.00 4.45
CA GLU A 674 -47.61 26.81 4.00
C GLU A 674 -46.77 26.05 2.94
N SER A 675 -46.93 24.75 2.90
CA SER A 675 -46.37 23.73 2.04
C SER A 675 -47.23 23.53 0.81
N THR A 676 -46.69 22.83 -0.17
CA THR A 676 -47.45 22.45 -1.37
C THR A 676 -48.59 21.43 -1.11
N GLU A 677 -48.68 20.82 0.08
CA GLU A 677 -49.81 19.94 0.48
C GLU A 677 -50.80 20.62 1.44
N GLY A 678 -50.60 21.90 1.79
CA GLY A 678 -51.43 22.61 2.78
C GLY A 678 -50.94 22.53 4.23
N ASP A 679 -49.93 21.72 4.51
CA ASP A 679 -49.11 21.74 5.75
C ASP A 679 -48.07 22.86 5.69
N VAL A 680 -47.00 22.92 6.50
CA VAL A 680 -45.96 23.99 6.43
C VAL A 680 -44.63 23.42 5.88
N VAL A 681 -44.13 23.78 4.67
CA VAL A 681 -42.93 23.12 4.04
C VAL A 681 -42.09 24.03 3.09
N ILE A 682 -40.83 23.62 2.88
CA ILE A 682 -39.65 24.27 2.22
C ILE A 682 -39.28 23.60 0.84
N THR A 683 -38.52 24.27 -0.06
CA THR A 683 -38.39 24.18 -1.56
C THR A 683 -37.36 23.20 -2.24
N ARG A 684 -37.47 23.01 -3.59
CA ARG A 684 -36.79 22.07 -4.57
C ARG A 684 -35.24 22.19 -4.75
N ALA A 685 -34.59 21.10 -5.20
CA ALA A 685 -33.12 20.89 -5.29
C ALA A 685 -32.47 21.07 -6.69
N HIS A 686 -31.25 21.62 -6.73
CA HIS A 686 -30.36 21.76 -7.89
C HIS A 686 -29.30 20.64 -7.92
N ALA A 687 -28.66 20.43 -9.09
CA ALA A 687 -27.46 19.59 -9.25
C ALA A 687 -26.43 19.90 -8.15
N ARG A 688 -26.03 18.87 -7.39
CA ARG A 688 -25.08 19.03 -6.28
C ARG A 688 -23.68 18.68 -6.76
N ARG A 689 -22.73 19.58 -6.52
CA ARG A 689 -21.29 19.35 -6.67
C ARG A 689 -20.62 19.60 -5.34
N THR A 690 -19.51 18.92 -5.10
CA THR A 690 -18.60 19.33 -4.03
C THR A 690 -17.87 20.62 -4.45
N PRO A 691 -17.29 21.37 -3.49
CA PRO A 691 -16.18 22.27 -3.81
C PRO A 691 -15.04 21.53 -4.53
N PRO A 692 -14.11 22.22 -5.22
CA PRO A 692 -12.91 21.59 -5.76
C PRO A 692 -12.17 20.77 -4.69
N ARG A 693 -11.85 19.51 -5.00
CA ARG A 693 -11.13 18.58 -4.11
C ARG A 693 -9.96 17.95 -4.85
N THR A 694 -8.90 17.67 -4.12
CA THR A 694 -7.75 16.91 -4.62
C THR A 694 -8.01 15.41 -4.42
N PRO A 695 -7.64 14.54 -5.39
CA PRO A 695 -7.66 13.10 -5.19
C PRO A 695 -6.87 12.68 -3.93
N PRO A 696 -7.24 11.58 -3.26
CA PRO A 696 -6.50 11.08 -2.12
C PRO A 696 -5.08 10.68 -2.55
N ALA A 697 -4.08 11.14 -1.79
CA ALA A 697 -2.69 10.76 -2.04
C ALA A 697 -2.45 9.29 -1.64
N PRO A 698 -1.82 8.45 -2.49
CA PRO A 698 -1.43 7.11 -2.11
C PRO A 698 -0.54 7.09 -0.86
N VAL A 699 -0.73 6.10 0.01
CA VAL A 699 0.06 5.92 1.24
C VAL A 699 1.27 5.00 0.96
N PRO A 700 2.48 5.52 0.74
CA PRO A 700 3.64 4.70 0.40
C PRO A 700 4.08 3.79 1.54
N GLU A 701 4.72 2.67 1.20
CA GLU A 701 5.32 1.78 2.20
C GLU A 701 6.74 2.24 2.55
N GLY A 702 6.92 2.75 3.77
CA GLY A 702 8.25 3.16 4.26
C GLY A 702 8.76 4.48 3.64
N PRO A 703 10.04 4.83 3.89
CA PRO A 703 10.61 6.04 3.34
C PRO A 703 10.71 5.97 1.80
N PRO A 704 10.63 7.10 1.09
CA PRO A 704 10.74 7.13 -0.36
C PRO A 704 12.06 6.50 -0.83
N VAL A 705 12.03 5.89 -2.01
CA VAL A 705 13.27 5.39 -2.64
C VAL A 705 14.18 6.59 -2.90
N PRO A 706 15.41 6.59 -2.36
CA PRO A 706 16.32 7.70 -2.51
C PRO A 706 16.78 7.80 -3.98
N ASP A 707 16.78 9.02 -4.52
CA ASP A 707 17.31 9.28 -5.85
C ASP A 707 18.85 9.18 -5.89
N SER A 708 19.44 9.14 -7.08
CA SER A 708 20.90 9.05 -7.24
C SER A 708 21.63 10.24 -6.62
N THR A 709 21.01 11.42 -6.59
CA THR A 709 21.59 12.64 -6.07
C THR A 709 21.74 12.56 -4.55
N LEU A 710 20.68 12.18 -3.84
CA LEU A 710 20.65 11.95 -2.40
C LEU A 710 21.61 10.83 -2.01
N LEU A 711 21.64 9.72 -2.76
CA LEU A 711 22.57 8.62 -2.52
C LEU A 711 24.02 9.08 -2.63
N GLY A 712 24.36 9.82 -3.68
CA GLY A 712 25.71 10.37 -3.87
C GLY A 712 26.11 11.34 -2.76
N ALA A 713 25.21 12.22 -2.34
CA ALA A 713 25.45 13.14 -1.22
C ALA A 713 25.63 12.39 0.11
N ALA A 714 24.79 11.39 0.39
CA ALA A 714 24.88 10.57 1.60
C ALA A 714 26.19 9.79 1.67
N VAL A 715 26.63 9.17 0.57
CA VAL A 715 27.92 8.45 0.52
C VAL A 715 29.08 9.40 0.80
N LYS A 716 29.08 10.59 0.17
CA LYS A 716 30.11 11.62 0.43
C LYS A 716 30.15 12.04 1.91
N ALA A 717 28.99 12.28 2.52
CA ALA A 717 28.89 12.64 3.94
C ALA A 717 29.45 11.53 4.85
N ILE A 718 29.04 10.28 4.61
CA ILE A 718 29.53 9.10 5.36
C ILE A 718 31.05 8.96 5.24
N ARG A 719 31.60 9.12 4.03
CA ARG A 719 33.06 9.05 3.78
C ARG A 719 33.80 10.19 4.47
N ALA A 720 33.28 11.41 4.39
CA ALA A 720 33.88 12.57 5.03
C ALA A 720 33.95 12.40 6.55
N GLY A 721 32.85 11.95 7.18
CA GLY A 721 32.85 11.69 8.62
C GLY A 721 33.71 10.49 9.02
N ASP A 722 33.79 9.44 8.19
CA ASP A 722 34.68 8.31 8.45
C ASP A 722 36.18 8.69 8.35
N MET A 723 36.53 9.54 7.39
CA MET A 723 37.87 10.14 7.31
C MET A 723 38.14 11.02 8.54
N ALA A 724 37.20 11.86 8.96
CA ALA A 724 37.34 12.70 10.15
C ALA A 724 37.50 11.88 11.44
N ALA A 725 36.81 10.75 11.56
CA ALA A 725 36.87 9.86 12.71
C ALA A 725 38.16 9.01 12.76
N SER A 726 38.80 8.74 11.62
CA SER A 726 39.99 7.88 11.50
C SER A 726 41.34 8.62 11.51
N VAL A 727 41.34 9.96 11.38
CA VAL A 727 42.56 10.77 11.51
C VAL A 727 43.08 10.72 12.96
N VAL A 728 44.18 10.01 13.16
CA VAL A 728 44.94 9.99 14.42
C VAL A 728 45.46 11.40 14.71
N ARG A 729 44.91 12.05 15.73
CA ARG A 729 45.48 13.32 16.24
C ARG A 729 46.88 13.04 16.78
N LYS A 730 47.89 13.66 16.17
CA LYS A 730 49.27 13.66 16.66
C LYS A 730 49.26 14.18 18.11
N PRO A 731 49.91 13.52 19.09
CA PRO A 731 50.07 14.10 20.40
C PRO A 731 50.97 15.33 20.23
N ALA A 732 50.37 16.51 20.31
CA ALA A 732 51.13 17.75 20.33
C ALA A 732 51.86 17.81 21.66
N ALA A 733 53.19 17.83 21.59
CA ALA A 733 54.02 18.18 22.71
C ALA A 733 53.61 19.55 23.25
N ASP A 734 53.64 19.64 24.57
CA ASP A 734 53.40 20.83 25.38
C ASP A 734 54.22 22.02 24.86
N GLU A 735 53.54 23.14 24.61
CA GLU A 735 53.95 24.54 24.91
C GLU A 735 53.07 25.54 24.13
N GLY A 736 52.05 26.06 24.82
CA GLY A 736 51.62 27.46 24.68
C GLY A 736 50.84 27.90 23.42
N ARG A 737 49.79 27.18 23.01
CA ARG A 737 48.68 27.72 22.18
C ARG A 737 47.34 27.09 22.60
N PRO A 738 46.19 27.80 22.53
CA PRO A 738 44.91 27.28 23.01
C PRO A 738 44.49 26.02 22.23
N GLN A 739 43.99 25.01 22.95
CA GLN A 739 43.65 23.67 22.46
C GLN A 739 42.49 23.70 21.45
N ALA A 740 42.68 23.07 20.29
CA ALA A 740 41.59 22.80 19.36
C ALA A 740 40.68 21.69 19.92
N GLY A 741 39.49 22.08 20.38
CA GLY A 741 38.47 21.15 20.91
C GLY A 741 37.87 21.54 22.25
N GLU A 742 38.35 22.62 22.91
CA GLU A 742 37.61 23.24 24.00
C GLU A 742 36.76 24.39 23.48
N LEU A 743 35.47 24.41 23.84
CA LEU A 743 34.58 25.54 23.60
C LEU A 743 35.18 26.81 24.23
N PRO A 744 35.28 27.93 23.50
CA PRO A 744 35.71 29.18 24.08
C PRO A 744 34.80 29.55 25.25
N ARG A 745 35.39 29.98 26.37
CA ARG A 745 34.61 30.62 27.44
C ARG A 745 34.14 31.98 26.95
N THR A 746 32.91 32.04 26.48
CA THR A 746 32.26 33.28 26.05
C THR A 746 31.66 34.01 27.25
N SER A 747 31.69 35.34 27.22
CA SER A 747 30.95 36.15 28.19
C SER A 747 29.44 35.94 28.04
N SER A 748 28.64 36.17 29.08
CA SER A 748 27.19 36.00 29.01
C SER A 748 26.53 36.85 27.90
N ALA A 749 27.12 38.00 27.56
CA ALA A 749 26.64 38.86 26.48
C ALA A 749 26.92 38.27 25.10
N GLU A 750 28.12 37.70 24.89
CA GLU A 750 28.48 37.01 23.65
C GLU A 750 27.67 35.72 23.48
N THR A 751 27.48 34.95 24.56
CA THR A 751 26.65 33.74 24.52
C THR A 751 25.22 34.05 24.09
N LEU A 752 24.62 35.09 24.65
CA LEU A 752 23.28 35.53 24.27
C LEU A 752 23.23 35.95 22.80
N ALA A 753 24.20 36.76 22.35
CA ALA A 753 24.24 37.26 20.97
C ALA A 753 24.37 36.13 19.95
N THR A 754 25.29 35.18 20.16
CA THR A 754 25.50 34.04 19.25
C THR A 754 24.29 33.10 19.21
N VAL A 755 23.68 32.81 20.36
CA VAL A 755 22.49 31.93 20.41
C VAL A 755 21.26 32.61 19.81
N GLN A 756 21.12 33.94 19.94
CA GLN A 756 20.07 34.70 19.26
C GLN A 756 20.28 34.78 17.75
N ALA A 757 21.52 34.98 17.29
CA ALA A 757 21.86 34.94 15.87
C ALA A 757 21.52 33.58 15.26
N ALA A 758 21.93 32.49 15.91
CA ALA A 758 21.62 31.13 15.51
C ALA A 758 20.12 30.80 15.51
N ALA A 759 19.34 31.36 16.43
CA ALA A 759 17.88 31.22 16.43
C ALA A 759 17.20 31.92 15.24
N LEU A 760 17.81 33.00 14.73
CA LEU A 760 17.31 33.74 13.57
C LEU A 760 17.71 33.09 12.24
N THR A 761 18.91 32.50 12.17
CA THR A 761 19.42 31.84 10.96
C THR A 761 19.05 30.37 10.87
N GLY A 762 18.62 29.75 11.97
CA GLY A 762 18.38 28.31 12.07
C GLY A 762 19.67 27.47 12.13
N SER A 763 20.82 28.10 12.34
CA SER A 763 22.13 27.42 12.40
C SER A 763 22.32 26.68 13.72
N ALA A 764 23.04 25.55 13.69
CA ALA A 764 23.38 24.81 14.89
C ALA A 764 24.59 25.43 15.60
N VAL A 765 24.55 25.48 16.93
CA VAL A 765 25.65 25.99 17.77
C VAL A 765 26.12 24.92 18.74
N TRP A 766 27.42 24.92 19.01
CA TRP A 766 28.03 24.08 20.02
C TRP A 766 28.09 24.85 21.33
N ILE A 767 27.57 24.27 22.43
CA ILE A 767 27.53 24.89 23.74
C ILE A 767 28.20 24.01 24.81
N GLY A 768 28.85 24.66 25.78
CA GLY A 768 29.22 24.06 27.06
C GLY A 768 28.11 24.33 28.07
N TYR A 769 27.63 23.30 28.78
CA TYR A 769 26.50 23.40 29.70
C TYR A 769 26.79 22.70 31.03
N VAL A 770 26.48 23.37 32.14
CA VAL A 770 26.56 22.80 33.50
C VAL A 770 25.15 22.53 34.02
N ASN A 771 24.87 21.30 34.44
CA ASN A 771 23.55 20.92 34.97
C ASN A 771 23.33 21.38 36.42
N ALA A 772 22.16 21.08 37.00
CA ALA A 772 21.84 21.49 38.38
C ALA A 772 22.73 20.82 39.43
N GLU A 773 23.28 19.65 39.10
CA GLU A 773 24.16 18.83 39.91
C GLU A 773 25.64 19.22 39.77
N GLY A 774 25.96 20.26 38.98
CA GLY A 774 27.32 20.78 38.80
C GLY A 774 28.19 20.02 37.80
N ALA A 775 27.64 19.04 37.08
CA ALA A 775 28.35 18.31 36.02
C ALA A 775 28.36 19.11 34.71
N ALA A 776 29.55 19.33 34.16
CA ALA A 776 29.75 19.97 32.87
C ALA A 776 29.58 18.96 31.72
N SER A 777 28.91 19.38 30.66
CA SER A 777 28.66 18.61 29.43
C SER A 777 28.78 19.52 28.22
N GLN A 778 29.09 18.96 27.05
CA GLN A 778 29.09 19.68 25.78
C GLN A 778 27.90 19.20 24.95
N ARG A 779 27.20 20.11 24.25
CA ARG A 779 25.99 19.81 23.49
C ARG A 779 25.96 20.59 22.19
N VAL A 780 25.43 19.99 21.13
CA VAL A 780 25.13 20.69 19.88
C VAL A 780 23.64 20.94 19.84
N ILE A 781 23.26 22.21 19.77
CA ILE A 781 21.86 22.61 19.82
C ILE A 781 21.50 23.46 18.60
N ALA A 782 20.29 23.31 18.07
CA ALA A 782 19.69 24.21 17.09
C ALA A 782 18.68 25.12 17.81
N PRO A 783 19.03 26.38 18.12
CA PRO A 783 18.16 27.28 18.87
C PRO A 783 16.89 27.59 18.08
N VAL A 784 15.74 27.47 18.75
CA VAL A 784 14.43 27.78 18.15
C VAL A 784 13.89 29.09 18.70
N ARG A 785 14.14 29.38 19.99
CA ARG A 785 13.66 30.59 20.66
C ARG A 785 14.55 30.97 21.83
N VAL A 786 14.82 32.27 22.01
CA VAL A 786 15.58 32.82 23.14
C VAL A 786 14.76 33.90 23.83
N GLU A 787 14.21 33.61 25.01
CA GLU A 787 13.36 34.54 25.77
C GLU A 787 13.58 34.36 27.28
N GLY A 788 13.48 35.46 28.05
CA GLY A 788 13.48 35.39 29.52
C GLY A 788 14.73 34.79 30.18
N GLY A 789 15.89 34.79 29.51
CA GLY A 789 17.13 34.19 30.03
C GLY A 789 17.27 32.69 29.75
N PHE A 790 16.40 32.12 28.92
CA PHE A 790 16.45 30.73 28.49
C PHE A 790 16.57 30.63 26.97
N VAL A 791 17.20 29.55 26.51
CA VAL A 791 17.16 29.12 25.11
C VAL A 791 16.42 27.80 25.01
N THR A 792 15.36 27.76 24.21
CA THR A 792 14.69 26.53 23.81
C THR A 792 15.26 26.10 22.47
N ALA A 793 15.83 24.91 22.42
CA ALA A 793 16.58 24.41 21.27
C ALA A 793 16.37 22.91 21.09
N PHE A 794 16.49 22.44 19.86
CA PHE A 794 16.60 21.01 19.59
C PHE A 794 18.02 20.56 19.94
N ASP A 795 18.18 19.63 20.87
CA ASP A 795 19.48 19.11 21.27
C ASP A 795 19.83 17.88 20.42
N HIS A 796 20.79 18.02 19.50
CA HIS A 796 21.23 16.95 18.63
C HIS A 796 21.96 15.82 19.38
N THR A 797 22.43 16.06 20.61
CA THR A 797 23.06 15.04 21.46
C THR A 797 22.02 14.18 22.20
N ALA A 798 20.83 14.73 22.50
CA ALA A 798 19.75 14.05 23.22
C ALA A 798 18.53 13.70 22.34
N ASP A 799 18.48 14.19 21.11
CA ASP A 799 17.41 14.00 20.11
C ASP A 799 16.02 14.46 20.60
N GLU A 800 15.97 15.53 21.39
CA GLU A 800 14.71 16.11 21.89
C GLU A 800 14.79 17.63 22.08
N MET A 801 13.62 18.28 22.14
CA MET A 801 13.49 19.70 22.46
C MET A 801 13.75 19.94 23.94
N ARG A 802 14.76 20.76 24.25
CA ARG A 802 15.13 21.12 25.62
C ARG A 802 15.26 22.62 25.80
N THR A 803 14.99 23.07 27.02
CA THR A 803 15.17 24.46 27.42
C THR A 803 16.38 24.56 28.35
N TYR A 804 17.34 25.40 27.97
CA TYR A 804 18.59 25.63 28.69
C TYR A 804 18.60 27.03 29.31
N PRO A 805 18.90 27.18 30.61
CA PRO A 805 19.17 28.49 31.19
C PRO A 805 20.49 29.06 30.65
N LEU A 806 20.49 30.28 30.10
CA LEU A 806 21.68 30.89 29.49
C LEU A 806 22.84 31.06 30.48
N HIS A 807 22.54 31.34 31.76
CA HIS A 807 23.56 31.49 32.81
C HIS A 807 24.29 30.19 33.17
N ARG A 808 23.83 29.04 32.66
CA ARG A 808 24.48 27.74 32.80
C ARG A 808 25.25 27.32 31.56
N ILE A 809 25.22 28.13 30.51
CA ILE A 809 26.05 27.95 29.32
C ILE A 809 27.40 28.59 29.59
N THR A 810 28.45 27.76 29.60
CA THR A 810 29.82 28.15 29.94
C THR A 810 30.64 28.62 28.74
N GLY A 811 30.14 28.39 27.53
CA GLY A 811 30.77 28.76 26.27
C GLY A 811 29.86 28.42 25.08
N VAL A 812 29.93 29.21 24.02
CA VAL A 812 29.26 28.91 22.73
C VAL A 812 30.22 29.11 21.57
N ALA A 813 30.12 28.25 20.56
CA ALA A 813 30.79 28.41 19.28
C ALA A 813 29.81 28.10 18.16
N GLU A 814 29.82 28.91 17.11
CA GLU A 814 29.14 28.58 15.86
C GLU A 814 29.84 27.37 15.23
N LEU A 815 29.05 26.40 14.80
CA LEU A 815 29.57 25.36 13.93
C LEU A 815 29.79 26.00 12.57
N ALA A 816 30.91 25.70 11.92
CA ALA A 816 31.16 26.20 10.58
C ALA A 816 29.98 25.77 9.69
N ASP A 817 29.26 26.74 9.13
CA ASP A 817 28.32 26.47 8.05
C ASP A 817 29.14 25.78 6.94
N ASP A 818 28.71 24.59 6.51
CA ASP A 818 29.13 24.03 5.23
C ASP A 818 28.68 25.03 4.15
N ALA A 819 29.54 25.99 3.83
CA ALA A 819 29.40 26.84 2.68
C ALA A 819 29.60 25.98 1.41
N PRO A 820 28.85 26.27 0.33
CA PRO A 820 28.27 25.31 -0.62
C PRO A 820 29.22 24.39 -1.39
#